data_AF-A0A8W8LLH0-F1
#
_entry.id   AF-A0A8W8LLH0-F1
#
_cell.length_a   1.000
_cell.length_b   1.000
_cell.length_c   1.000
_cell.angle_alpha   90.00
_cell.angle_beta   90.00
_cell.angle_gamma   90.00
#
_symmetry.space_group_name_H-M   'P 1'
#
loop_
_entity.id
_entity.type
_entity.pdbx_description
1 polymer ?
#
loop_
_entity_poly.entity_id
_entity_poly.type
_entity_poly.pdbx_seq_one_letter_code
_entity_poly.pdbx_strand_id
1 'polypeptide(L)'
;MQAHEQNNKLVKGDGGAIGLTENMTQLQRWMVSGPEVARVINEFESAQEQIKKDQSKGPDIRHHEQVRSQQNTFAKHVNAFCSVVEDMGNPFMEQSEDLLILDTHDIVDKKVAETVRNIEIIGKQQFHQFVKERLESNSKSIYEPIKQNKLLLFSRQQPRTVSKEKQQIVSLKQNCSLFSQLYVSCQVRNGDLVDFFKHENQAYPPSLSQFGDLRHGSKSDLLVQLEKTTESSNEAPSVDALVLDGSALVNMLKPRGSKTFEDYFRDIFKPYIQIQLHSVRRIDIIWDEYFTDSLKSSERTRRGKGIRRRVLSDSNVPGNWESFLRVDENKKELFVYLSKQLVSDQSWDAEKQLVTTIGSSVMCLKTKDTSQIEPCTHEEADTRMMLHVKDAVAEGHECVMIRTVDTCLGTCQSTILPMLLDPRSHMAFYFSMHSRAVISLSDKSLSPTAVVDHMEEIQRFVVLMYDKASGPNGNTVSPFHDIPLFANTEKTVMNMVVEIPRWTNSKMEISKEEKMNPIKQDVKKGALRYVKNVFPHHGYIWNYGALPQTWEDPKHETPETKTLGDNDPLDVCEIGQKVHKRGAVIQVKVLGVMCLIDEGETDWKVLVIDVTDPLASDLNDIEDVEKHMPGFLKATYEWFKIYKIPDGKPENKFAFNGEAKNKEYAMKVVNECNKQWQQLIGKECDNHGIACENTSVASSPYKITPEDGKKIVEAQPQLGTAKPVADEIDKWHYVKL
;
A
#
# COMPACT_ATOMS: atom_id res chain seq x y z
N MET A 1 29.43 -30.29 -65.18
CA MET A 1 30.45 -29.36 -64.64
C MET A 1 31.45 -30.07 -63.73
N GLN A 2 31.03 -30.72 -62.62
CA GLN A 2 31.95 -31.46 -61.72
C GLN A 2 32.70 -32.63 -62.39
N ALA A 3 32.08 -33.37 -63.31
CA ALA A 3 32.75 -34.46 -64.03
C ALA A 3 33.86 -33.97 -64.99
N HIS A 4 33.62 -32.84 -65.68
CA HIS A 4 34.63 -32.18 -66.51
C HIS A 4 35.79 -31.62 -65.68
N GLU A 5 35.52 -31.18 -64.46
CA GLU A 5 36.52 -30.66 -63.52
C GLU A 5 37.38 -31.78 -62.91
N GLN A 6 36.78 -32.92 -62.55
CA GLN A 6 37.51 -34.13 -62.14
C GLN A 6 38.34 -34.72 -63.29
N ASN A 7 37.83 -34.72 -64.52
CA ASN A 7 38.59 -35.15 -65.70
C ASN A 7 39.78 -34.21 -65.96
N ASN A 8 39.57 -32.89 -65.89
CA ASN A 8 40.67 -31.93 -65.98
C ASN A 8 41.74 -32.17 -64.92
N LYS A 9 41.36 -32.48 -63.67
CA LYS A 9 42.32 -32.80 -62.60
C LYS A 9 43.08 -34.10 -62.87
N LEU A 10 42.40 -35.15 -63.33
CA LEU A 10 43.00 -36.47 -63.60
C LEU A 10 43.96 -36.46 -64.79
N VAL A 11 43.65 -35.68 -65.84
CA VAL A 11 44.44 -35.68 -67.08
C VAL A 11 45.50 -34.56 -67.07
N LYS A 12 45.22 -33.38 -66.49
CA LYS A 12 46.17 -32.24 -66.49
C LYS A 12 47.15 -32.22 -65.31
N GLY A 13 46.82 -32.87 -64.19
CA GLY A 13 47.65 -32.79 -62.97
C GLY A 13 47.76 -31.37 -62.39
N ASP A 14 48.60 -31.21 -61.36
CA ASP A 14 48.86 -29.90 -60.75
C ASP A 14 49.69 -29.02 -61.70
N GLY A 15 49.18 -27.82 -62.04
CA GLY A 15 49.84 -26.85 -62.92
C GLY A 15 49.05 -26.43 -64.17
N GLY A 16 47.87 -27.01 -64.42
CA GLY A 16 46.99 -26.58 -65.51
C GLY A 16 47.58 -26.78 -66.90
N ALA A 17 47.33 -25.85 -67.83
CA ALA A 17 47.79 -25.96 -69.22
C ALA A 17 49.33 -25.89 -69.37
N ILE A 18 50.03 -25.30 -68.40
CA ILE A 18 51.49 -25.16 -68.39
C ILE A 18 52.16 -26.51 -68.05
N GLY A 19 51.59 -27.26 -67.10
CA GLY A 19 52.09 -28.60 -66.73
C GLY A 19 52.02 -29.62 -67.87
N LEU A 20 51.04 -29.48 -68.77
CA LEU A 20 50.86 -30.34 -69.95
C LEU A 20 52.02 -30.24 -70.96
N THR A 21 52.65 -29.08 -71.11
CA THR A 21 53.75 -28.89 -72.07
C THR A 21 55.12 -29.24 -71.51
N GLU A 22 55.27 -29.24 -70.19
CA GLU A 22 56.55 -29.46 -69.50
C GLU A 22 56.73 -30.90 -69.00
N ASN A 23 55.63 -31.64 -68.79
CA ASN A 23 55.66 -33.03 -68.34
C ASN A 23 55.21 -34.00 -69.44
N MET A 24 56.20 -34.68 -70.04
CA MET A 24 55.98 -35.60 -71.16
C MET A 24 54.99 -36.74 -70.84
N THR A 25 54.93 -37.18 -69.57
CA THR A 25 53.99 -38.22 -69.10
C THR A 25 52.56 -37.69 -69.00
N GLN A 26 52.38 -36.43 -68.58
CA GLN A 26 51.06 -35.77 -68.55
C GLN A 26 50.57 -35.48 -69.97
N LEU A 27 51.47 -35.07 -70.88
CA LEU A 27 51.16 -34.92 -72.30
C LEU A 27 50.73 -36.23 -72.94
N GLN A 28 51.42 -37.34 -72.65
CA GLN A 28 51.05 -38.67 -73.15
C GLN A 28 49.68 -39.12 -72.64
N ARG A 29 49.38 -38.92 -71.35
CA ARG A 29 48.03 -39.21 -70.79
C ARG A 29 46.96 -38.35 -71.45
N TRP A 30 47.23 -37.08 -71.72
CA TRP A 30 46.31 -36.21 -72.45
C TRP A 30 46.08 -36.65 -73.89
N MET A 31 47.14 -37.00 -74.63
CA MET A 31 47.01 -37.41 -76.04
C MET A 31 46.38 -38.80 -76.21
N VAL A 32 46.66 -39.74 -75.31
CA VAL A 32 46.17 -41.13 -75.43
C VAL A 32 44.83 -41.32 -74.72
N SER A 33 44.69 -40.83 -73.49
CA SER A 33 43.49 -41.06 -72.66
C SER A 33 42.49 -39.91 -72.76
N GLY A 34 42.92 -38.70 -73.12
CA GLY A 34 42.03 -37.54 -73.26
C GLY A 34 40.89 -37.75 -74.26
N PRO A 35 41.16 -38.24 -75.51
CA PRO A 35 40.11 -38.52 -76.49
C PRO A 35 39.13 -39.59 -76.03
N GLU A 36 39.61 -40.66 -75.40
CA GLU A 36 38.74 -41.74 -74.89
C GLU A 36 37.89 -41.27 -73.71
N VAL A 37 38.44 -40.50 -72.79
CA VAL A 37 37.66 -39.96 -71.66
C VAL A 37 36.65 -38.91 -72.16
N ALA A 38 37.01 -38.09 -73.15
CA ALA A 38 36.07 -37.18 -73.80
C ALA A 38 34.94 -37.94 -74.51
N ARG A 39 35.25 -39.05 -75.20
CA ARG A 39 34.25 -39.95 -75.81
C ARG A 39 33.31 -40.53 -74.75
N VAL A 40 33.84 -41.08 -73.65
CA VAL A 40 33.04 -41.65 -72.55
C VAL A 40 32.16 -40.60 -71.90
N ILE A 41 32.64 -39.36 -71.72
CA ILE A 41 31.83 -38.26 -71.20
C ILE A 41 30.71 -37.91 -72.20
N ASN A 42 31.00 -37.85 -73.50
CA ASN A 42 29.98 -37.58 -74.52
C ASN A 42 28.94 -38.70 -74.62
N GLU A 43 29.36 -39.96 -74.49
CA GLU A 43 28.46 -41.12 -74.44
C GLU A 43 27.61 -41.10 -73.17
N PHE A 44 28.18 -40.72 -72.03
CA PHE A 44 27.43 -40.54 -70.80
C PHE A 44 26.43 -39.40 -70.90
N GLU A 45 26.81 -38.24 -71.45
CA GLU A 45 25.92 -37.10 -71.67
C GLU A 45 24.80 -37.44 -72.66
N SER A 46 25.11 -38.16 -73.75
CA SER A 46 24.13 -38.64 -74.73
C SER A 46 23.18 -39.69 -74.14
N ALA A 47 23.68 -40.59 -73.30
CA ALA A 47 22.87 -41.56 -72.57
C ALA A 47 21.96 -40.86 -71.56
N GLN A 48 22.44 -39.83 -70.86
CA GLN A 48 21.64 -39.00 -69.95
C GLN A 48 20.56 -38.21 -70.70
N GLU A 49 20.82 -37.72 -71.91
CA GLU A 49 19.81 -37.08 -72.77
C GLU A 49 18.75 -38.08 -73.28
N GLN A 50 19.14 -39.30 -73.64
CA GLN A 50 18.19 -40.36 -73.98
C GLN A 50 17.33 -40.77 -72.78
N ILE A 51 17.94 -40.92 -71.59
CA ILE A 51 17.22 -41.22 -70.33
C ILE A 51 16.25 -40.08 -69.95
N LYS A 52 16.60 -38.82 -70.24
CA LYS A 52 15.69 -37.66 -70.09
C LYS A 52 14.51 -37.69 -71.06
N LYS A 53 14.68 -38.23 -72.28
CA LYS A 53 13.61 -38.35 -73.29
C LYS A 53 12.67 -39.53 -73.00
N ASP A 54 13.15 -40.62 -72.40
CA ASP A 54 12.37 -41.82 -72.06
C ASP A 54 11.80 -41.82 -70.62
N GLN A 55 11.35 -40.67 -70.12
CA GLN A 55 10.77 -40.51 -68.76
C GLN A 55 9.41 -41.22 -68.57
N SER A 56 9.41 -42.55 -68.60
CA SER A 56 8.34 -43.35 -68.04
C SER A 56 8.79 -44.55 -67.20
N LYS A 57 10.04 -45.03 -67.29
CA LYS A 57 10.47 -46.27 -66.58
C LYS A 57 11.95 -46.36 -66.13
N GLY A 58 12.66 -45.24 -65.90
CA GLY A 58 14.04 -45.21 -65.37
C GLY A 58 14.15 -44.64 -63.94
N PRO A 59 15.26 -44.89 -63.21
CA PRO A 59 15.48 -44.34 -61.87
C PRO A 59 15.51 -42.80 -61.90
N ASP A 60 14.87 -42.18 -60.91
CA ASP A 60 14.60 -40.76 -60.85
C ASP A 60 15.89 -39.92 -60.80
N ILE A 61 16.20 -39.21 -61.90
CA ILE A 61 17.38 -38.34 -62.06
C ILE A 61 17.19 -36.94 -61.45
N ARG A 62 16.01 -36.66 -60.89
CA ARG A 62 15.76 -35.41 -60.17
C ARG A 62 16.64 -35.33 -58.92
N HIS A 63 17.02 -34.12 -58.51
CA HIS A 63 17.67 -33.93 -57.21
C HIS A 63 16.79 -34.58 -56.14
N HIS A 64 17.36 -35.19 -55.10
CA HIS A 64 16.59 -35.95 -54.12
C HIS A 64 15.42 -35.12 -53.51
N GLU A 65 15.60 -33.81 -53.39
CA GLU A 65 14.57 -32.85 -52.95
C GLU A 65 13.41 -32.67 -53.95
N GLN A 66 13.63 -32.89 -55.25
CA GLN A 66 12.64 -32.74 -56.33
C GLN A 66 11.81 -34.03 -56.58
N VAL A 67 12.12 -35.12 -55.88
CA VAL A 67 11.36 -36.36 -55.94
C VAL A 67 9.97 -36.11 -55.34
N ARG A 68 8.92 -36.68 -55.96
CA ARG A 68 7.53 -36.45 -55.55
C ARG A 68 7.26 -36.78 -54.08
N SER A 69 7.93 -37.81 -53.53
CA SER A 69 7.83 -38.13 -52.11
C SER A 69 8.41 -37.03 -51.21
N GLN A 70 9.59 -36.50 -51.54
CA GLN A 70 10.22 -35.41 -50.79
C GLN A 70 9.44 -34.10 -50.93
N GLN A 71 8.97 -33.76 -52.13
CA GLN A 71 8.09 -32.60 -52.36
C GLN A 71 6.78 -32.73 -51.58
N ASN A 72 6.17 -33.93 -51.54
CA ASN A 72 4.98 -34.17 -50.73
C ASN A 72 5.26 -34.08 -49.22
N THR A 73 6.40 -34.59 -48.75
CA THR A 73 6.82 -34.46 -47.35
C THR A 73 7.12 -33.01 -46.98
N PHE A 74 7.81 -32.28 -47.85
CA PHE A 74 8.07 -30.85 -47.68
C PHE A 74 6.76 -30.05 -47.63
N ALA A 75 5.83 -30.28 -48.57
CA ALA A 75 4.51 -29.65 -48.56
C ALA A 75 3.72 -30.00 -47.29
N LYS A 76 3.80 -31.25 -46.80
CA LYS A 76 3.23 -31.63 -45.50
C LYS A 76 3.87 -30.87 -44.34
N HIS A 77 5.20 -30.73 -44.32
CA HIS A 77 5.89 -29.98 -43.28
C HIS A 77 5.58 -28.48 -43.34
N VAL A 78 5.48 -27.90 -44.53
CA VAL A 78 5.06 -26.50 -44.72
C VAL A 78 3.64 -26.30 -44.24
N ASN A 79 2.69 -27.17 -44.63
CA ASN A 79 1.32 -27.08 -44.17
C ASN A 79 1.20 -27.30 -42.65
N ALA A 80 1.97 -28.23 -42.09
CA ALA A 80 2.03 -28.42 -40.64
C ALA A 80 2.61 -27.18 -39.93
N PHE A 81 3.65 -26.56 -40.49
CA PHE A 81 4.22 -25.33 -39.96
C PHE A 81 3.24 -24.16 -40.07
N CYS A 82 2.58 -23.97 -41.22
CA CYS A 82 1.54 -22.95 -41.38
C CYS A 82 0.40 -23.16 -40.39
N SER A 83 -0.09 -24.40 -40.24
CA SER A 83 -1.11 -24.74 -39.24
C SER A 83 -0.64 -24.39 -37.82
N VAL A 84 0.61 -24.72 -37.46
CA VAL A 84 1.18 -24.38 -36.15
C VAL A 84 1.27 -22.86 -35.97
N VAL A 85 1.68 -22.11 -36.98
CA VAL A 85 1.76 -20.63 -36.93
C VAL A 85 0.37 -19.98 -36.89
N GLU A 86 -0.62 -20.56 -37.57
CA GLU A 86 -2.02 -20.13 -37.51
C GLU A 86 -2.65 -20.42 -36.14
N ASP A 87 -2.38 -21.61 -35.58
CA ASP A 87 -2.86 -22.04 -34.27
C ASP A 87 -2.21 -21.26 -33.11
N MET A 88 -0.93 -20.88 -33.25
CA MET A 88 -0.14 -20.22 -32.20
C MET A 88 -0.06 -18.70 -32.34
N GLY A 89 -0.75 -18.14 -33.33
CA GLY A 89 -0.69 -16.72 -33.66
C GLY A 89 0.48 -16.40 -34.59
N ASN A 90 0.21 -15.58 -35.62
CA ASN A 90 1.24 -15.19 -36.59
C ASN A 90 2.23 -14.20 -35.93
N PRO A 91 3.50 -14.61 -35.71
CA PRO A 91 4.47 -13.80 -34.95
C PRO A 91 4.93 -12.55 -35.70
N PHE A 92 4.61 -12.43 -37.00
CA PHE A 92 4.92 -11.26 -37.82
C PHE A 92 3.85 -10.18 -37.77
N MET A 93 2.69 -10.47 -37.17
CA MET A 93 1.60 -9.50 -36.98
C MET A 93 1.76 -8.70 -35.68
N GLU A 94 2.51 -9.22 -34.70
CA GLU A 94 2.78 -8.53 -33.45
C GLU A 94 3.84 -7.44 -33.64
N GLN A 95 3.46 -6.18 -33.46
CA GLN A 95 4.39 -5.05 -33.46
C GLN A 95 4.92 -4.85 -32.03
N SER A 96 5.98 -5.60 -31.67
CA SER A 96 6.62 -5.50 -30.36
C SER A 96 8.13 -5.33 -30.50
N GLU A 97 8.74 -4.52 -29.63
CA GLU A 97 10.19 -4.45 -29.50
C GLU A 97 10.75 -5.64 -28.71
N ASP A 98 9.92 -6.37 -27.97
CA ASP A 98 10.35 -7.45 -27.09
C ASP A 98 10.84 -8.68 -27.86
N LEU A 99 11.89 -9.34 -27.33
CA LEU A 99 12.36 -10.63 -27.84
C LEU A 99 11.57 -11.75 -27.17
N LEU A 100 10.68 -12.39 -27.94
CA LEU A 100 9.75 -13.41 -27.48
C LEU A 100 10.17 -14.82 -27.92
N ILE A 101 9.93 -15.81 -27.05
CA ILE A 101 9.92 -17.22 -27.47
C ILE A 101 8.55 -17.53 -28.04
N LEU A 102 8.49 -17.92 -29.33
CA LEU A 102 7.24 -18.05 -30.09
C LEU A 102 6.23 -19.03 -29.49
N ASP A 103 6.68 -20.06 -28.78
CA ASP A 103 5.79 -21.11 -28.28
C ASP A 103 5.10 -20.78 -26.97
N THR A 104 5.84 -20.11 -26.11
CA THR A 104 5.50 -19.84 -24.71
C THR A 104 5.15 -18.38 -24.50
N HIS A 105 5.50 -17.52 -25.45
CA HIS A 105 5.45 -16.07 -25.33
C HIS A 105 6.27 -15.54 -24.14
N ASP A 106 7.29 -16.30 -23.73
CA ASP A 106 8.23 -15.87 -22.71
C ASP A 106 9.12 -14.75 -23.26
N ILE A 107 9.21 -13.65 -22.52
CA ILE A 107 10.04 -12.49 -22.85
C ILE A 107 11.44 -12.71 -22.30
N VAL A 108 12.41 -12.55 -23.18
CA VAL A 108 13.82 -12.69 -22.87
C VAL A 108 14.27 -11.52 -21.98
N ASP A 109 15.14 -11.81 -20.99
CA ASP A 109 15.70 -10.80 -20.09
C ASP A 109 16.27 -9.61 -20.87
N LYS A 110 15.94 -8.38 -20.40
CA LYS A 110 16.31 -7.13 -21.07
C LYS A 110 17.81 -7.04 -21.36
N LYS A 111 18.68 -7.53 -20.46
CA LYS A 111 20.14 -7.51 -20.67
C LYS A 111 20.58 -8.46 -21.77
N VAL A 112 19.91 -9.61 -21.91
CA VAL A 112 20.14 -10.53 -23.03
C VAL A 112 19.66 -9.90 -24.33
N ALA A 113 18.47 -9.28 -24.33
CA ALA A 113 17.95 -8.56 -25.50
C ALA A 113 18.88 -7.41 -25.95
N GLU A 114 19.35 -6.59 -25.01
CA GLU A 114 20.34 -5.53 -25.27
C GLU A 114 21.66 -6.09 -25.77
N THR A 115 22.12 -7.22 -25.23
CA THR A 115 23.35 -7.89 -25.68
C THR A 115 23.20 -8.38 -27.12
N VAL A 116 22.09 -9.02 -27.46
CA VAL A 116 21.81 -9.52 -28.81
C VAL A 116 21.72 -8.37 -29.81
N ARG A 117 20.99 -7.28 -29.46
CA ARG A 117 20.88 -6.08 -30.32
C ARG A 117 22.24 -5.42 -30.57
N ASN A 118 23.11 -5.39 -29.57
CA ASN A 118 24.40 -4.69 -29.65
C ASN A 118 25.59 -5.60 -29.98
N ILE A 119 25.38 -6.90 -30.23
CA ILE A 119 26.48 -7.87 -30.35
C ILE A 119 27.44 -7.52 -31.49
N GLU A 120 26.91 -7.03 -32.61
CA GLU A 120 27.70 -6.59 -33.75
C GLU A 120 28.53 -5.35 -33.43
N ILE A 121 27.93 -4.38 -32.71
CA ILE A 121 28.61 -3.15 -32.30
C ILE A 121 29.76 -3.48 -31.34
N ILE A 122 29.51 -4.34 -30.35
CA ILE A 122 30.53 -4.81 -29.40
C ILE A 122 31.67 -5.49 -30.17
N GLY A 123 31.34 -6.39 -31.10
CA GLY A 123 32.33 -7.07 -31.94
C GLY A 123 33.18 -6.10 -32.76
N LYS A 124 32.53 -5.11 -33.40
CA LYS A 124 33.21 -4.04 -34.13
C LYS A 124 34.15 -3.25 -33.24
N GLN A 125 33.71 -2.81 -32.06
CA GLN A 125 34.56 -2.06 -31.12
C GLN A 125 35.79 -2.86 -30.67
N GLN A 126 35.60 -4.15 -30.36
CA GLN A 126 36.69 -5.05 -29.99
C GLN A 126 37.69 -5.27 -31.12
N PHE A 127 37.21 -5.39 -32.36
CA PHE A 127 38.06 -5.47 -33.54
C PHE A 127 38.93 -4.20 -33.70
N HIS A 128 38.32 -3.01 -33.62
CA HIS A 128 39.06 -1.75 -33.72
C HIS A 128 40.10 -1.62 -32.59
N GLN A 129 39.73 -2.00 -31.37
CA GLN A 129 40.67 -2.00 -30.24
C GLN A 129 41.83 -2.98 -30.46
N PHE A 130 41.56 -4.16 -31.01
CA PHE A 130 42.59 -5.14 -31.34
C PHE A 130 43.58 -4.59 -32.38
N VAL A 131 43.07 -4.01 -33.47
CA VAL A 131 43.89 -3.38 -34.52
C VAL A 131 44.76 -2.28 -33.92
N LYS A 132 44.17 -1.40 -33.11
CA LYS A 132 44.88 -0.30 -32.46
C LYS A 132 45.98 -0.78 -31.51
N GLU A 133 45.67 -1.73 -30.62
CA GLU A 133 46.61 -2.21 -29.60
C GLU A 133 47.76 -3.04 -30.20
N ARG A 134 47.47 -3.88 -31.20
CA ARG A 134 48.42 -4.88 -31.71
C ARG A 134 49.12 -4.47 -33.00
N LEU A 135 48.45 -3.72 -33.89
CA LEU A 135 48.95 -3.39 -35.23
C LEU A 135 49.41 -1.94 -35.35
N GLU A 136 48.74 -0.99 -34.67
CA GLU A 136 49.09 0.44 -34.78
C GLU A 136 50.04 0.89 -33.67
N SER A 137 49.65 0.70 -32.41
CA SER A 137 50.42 1.16 -31.24
C SER A 137 51.49 0.17 -30.76
N ASN A 138 51.39 -1.08 -31.22
CA ASN A 138 52.26 -2.21 -30.84
C ASN A 138 52.43 -2.36 -29.31
N SER A 139 51.41 -1.95 -28.55
CA SER A 139 51.41 -1.89 -27.09
C SER A 139 51.27 -3.28 -26.44
N LYS A 140 50.84 -4.28 -27.20
CA LYS A 140 50.76 -5.67 -26.76
C LYS A 140 51.06 -6.63 -27.93
N SER A 141 51.63 -7.81 -27.65
CA SER A 141 52.08 -8.77 -28.67
C SER A 141 50.94 -9.48 -29.43
N ILE A 142 51.02 -9.62 -30.75
CA ILE A 142 49.97 -10.32 -31.54
C ILE A 142 49.69 -11.77 -31.07
N TYR A 143 50.64 -12.41 -30.38
CA TYR A 143 50.53 -13.78 -29.89
C TYR A 143 49.86 -13.92 -28.52
N GLU A 144 49.53 -12.83 -27.84
CA GLU A 144 48.83 -12.94 -26.56
C GLU A 144 47.39 -13.42 -26.73
N PRO A 145 46.89 -14.30 -25.83
CA PRO A 145 45.52 -14.77 -25.87
C PRO A 145 44.48 -13.64 -25.71
N ILE A 146 43.44 -13.66 -26.55
CA ILE A 146 42.27 -12.80 -26.39
C ILE A 146 41.33 -13.45 -25.37
N LYS A 147 40.85 -12.67 -24.40
CA LYS A 147 39.89 -13.17 -23.40
C LYS A 147 38.54 -13.43 -24.06
N GLN A 148 37.95 -14.59 -23.79
CA GLN A 148 36.60 -14.91 -24.23
C GLN A 148 35.57 -13.97 -23.59
N ASN A 149 34.68 -13.41 -24.40
CA ASN A 149 33.61 -12.56 -23.91
C ASN A 149 32.62 -13.37 -23.06
N LYS A 150 32.29 -12.87 -21.87
CA LYS A 150 31.28 -13.47 -20.98
C LYS A 150 29.93 -12.76 -21.15
N LEU A 151 29.46 -12.66 -22.39
CA LEU A 151 28.18 -12.05 -22.71
C LEU A 151 27.01 -12.88 -22.18
N LEU A 152 25.94 -12.19 -21.79
CA LEU A 152 24.67 -12.81 -21.42
C LEU A 152 23.92 -13.16 -22.71
N LEU A 153 23.69 -14.45 -22.91
CA LEU A 153 23.03 -15.01 -24.10
C LEU A 153 21.94 -15.99 -23.64
N PHE A 154 21.10 -16.47 -24.55
CA PHE A 154 19.99 -17.38 -24.24
C PHE A 154 20.41 -18.60 -23.39
N SER A 155 21.61 -19.15 -23.63
CA SER A 155 22.17 -20.30 -22.89
C SER A 155 22.87 -19.94 -21.58
N ARG A 156 23.05 -18.65 -21.28
CA ARG A 156 23.83 -18.15 -20.13
C ARG A 156 23.03 -17.09 -19.37
N GLN A 157 22.14 -17.55 -18.50
CA GLN A 157 21.37 -16.71 -17.59
C GLN A 157 22.23 -16.26 -16.39
N GLN A 158 21.80 -15.20 -15.69
CA GLN A 158 22.56 -14.54 -14.61
C GLN A 158 23.18 -15.51 -13.58
N PRO A 159 24.33 -15.18 -12.97
CA PRO A 159 24.82 -15.90 -11.79
C PRO A 159 23.73 -15.91 -10.71
N ARG A 160 23.48 -17.07 -10.10
CA ARG A 160 22.59 -17.19 -8.94
C ARG A 160 23.06 -16.21 -7.85
N THR A 161 22.12 -15.44 -7.29
CA THR A 161 22.36 -14.69 -6.06
C THR A 161 22.88 -15.63 -4.99
N VAL A 162 23.85 -15.15 -4.20
CA VAL A 162 24.55 -15.93 -3.18
C VAL A 162 23.54 -16.53 -2.19
N SER A 163 23.61 -17.84 -1.92
CA SER A 163 22.60 -18.51 -1.06
C SER A 163 22.54 -17.89 0.34
N LYS A 164 21.37 -17.98 0.98
CA LYS A 164 21.11 -17.47 2.34
C LYS A 164 22.14 -17.99 3.36
N GLU A 165 22.56 -19.25 3.21
CA GLU A 165 23.61 -19.86 4.05
C GLU A 165 24.97 -19.21 3.85
N LYS A 166 25.32 -18.88 2.60
CA LYS A 166 26.61 -18.28 2.27
C LYS A 166 26.66 -16.80 2.70
N GLN A 167 25.52 -16.10 2.69
CA GLN A 167 25.38 -14.77 3.31
C GLN A 167 25.48 -14.83 4.84
N GLN A 168 24.85 -15.83 5.48
CA GLN A 168 24.98 -16.08 6.93
C GLN A 168 26.44 -16.31 7.35
N ILE A 169 27.17 -17.14 6.61
CA ILE A 169 28.58 -17.43 6.91
C ILE A 169 29.45 -16.17 6.81
N VAL A 170 29.20 -15.30 5.82
CA VAL A 170 29.93 -14.04 5.67
C VAL A 170 29.64 -13.10 6.83
N SER A 171 28.36 -12.95 7.22
CA SER A 171 27.95 -12.13 8.36
C SER A 171 28.53 -12.64 9.69
N LEU A 172 28.52 -13.95 9.92
CA LEU A 172 29.10 -14.55 11.13
C LEU A 172 30.61 -14.30 11.23
N LYS A 173 31.34 -14.37 10.11
CA LYS A 173 32.78 -14.06 10.08
C LYS A 173 33.06 -12.59 10.40
N GLN A 174 32.25 -11.67 9.88
CA GLN A 174 32.36 -10.24 10.19
C GLN A 174 32.08 -9.96 11.66
N ASN A 175 31.02 -10.56 12.22
CA ASN A 175 30.70 -10.44 13.65
C ASN A 175 31.83 -10.99 14.53
N CYS A 176 32.37 -12.17 14.21
CA CYS A 176 33.51 -12.72 14.96
C CYS A 176 34.73 -11.78 14.93
N SER A 177 35.05 -11.17 13.78
CA SER A 177 36.15 -10.20 13.68
C SER A 177 35.90 -8.95 14.53
N LEU A 178 34.69 -8.41 14.52
CA LEU A 178 34.31 -7.25 15.33
C LEU A 178 34.39 -7.56 16.83
N PHE A 179 33.82 -8.70 17.26
CA PHE A 179 33.91 -9.16 18.65
C PHE A 179 35.36 -9.35 19.11
N SER A 180 36.22 -9.88 18.23
CA SER A 180 37.65 -10.04 18.53
C SER A 180 38.33 -8.70 18.82
N GLN A 181 38.05 -7.69 17.99
CA GLN A 181 38.62 -6.34 18.13
C GLN A 181 38.10 -5.62 19.38
N LEU A 182 36.79 -5.73 19.67
CA LEU A 182 36.17 -5.15 20.86
C LEU A 182 36.69 -5.80 22.15
N TYR A 183 36.84 -7.14 22.16
CA TYR A 183 37.43 -7.86 23.30
C TYR A 183 38.85 -7.38 23.61
N VAL A 184 39.71 -7.26 22.59
CA VAL A 184 41.08 -6.74 22.76
C VAL A 184 41.06 -5.30 23.26
N SER A 185 40.17 -4.45 22.74
CA SER A 185 40.02 -3.06 23.18
C SER A 185 39.58 -2.95 24.65
N CYS A 186 38.65 -3.81 25.11
CA CYS A 186 38.20 -3.83 26.50
C CYS A 186 39.29 -4.32 27.46
N GLN A 187 40.10 -5.31 27.06
CA GLN A 187 41.26 -5.77 27.85
C GLN A 187 42.33 -4.69 28.02
N VAL A 188 42.61 -3.91 26.96
CA VAL A 188 43.61 -2.83 27.02
C VAL A 188 43.14 -1.65 27.89
N ARG A 189 41.83 -1.45 28.03
CA ARG A 189 41.23 -0.30 28.74
C ARG A 189 40.67 -0.61 30.12
N ASN A 190 40.89 -1.82 30.67
CA ASN A 190 40.26 -2.29 31.91
C ASN A 190 38.72 -2.13 31.92
N GLY A 191 38.07 -2.34 30.77
CA GLY A 191 36.60 -2.29 30.67
C GLY A 191 35.93 -3.56 31.19
N ASP A 192 34.78 -3.43 31.86
CA ASP A 192 33.97 -4.57 32.28
C ASP A 192 33.27 -5.19 31.05
N LEU A 193 33.68 -6.42 30.72
CA LEU A 193 33.09 -7.19 29.62
C LEU A 193 31.61 -7.52 29.86
N VAL A 194 31.20 -7.72 31.12
CA VAL A 194 29.82 -8.06 31.46
C VAL A 194 28.91 -6.87 31.22
N ASP A 195 29.36 -5.67 31.56
CA ASP A 195 28.61 -4.43 31.29
C ASP A 195 28.59 -4.10 29.79
N PHE A 196 29.72 -4.26 29.10
CA PHE A 196 29.83 -4.01 27.66
C PHE A 196 28.90 -4.90 26.82
N PHE A 197 28.74 -6.18 27.17
CA PHE A 197 27.85 -7.10 26.45
C PHE A 197 26.37 -6.98 26.85
N LYS A 198 26.00 -6.16 27.84
CA LYS A 198 24.60 -5.84 28.13
C LYS A 198 24.00 -4.85 27.12
N HIS A 199 24.83 -4.15 26.36
CA HIS A 199 24.39 -3.17 25.37
C HIS A 199 24.56 -3.68 23.94
N GLU A 200 23.71 -3.20 23.03
CA GLU A 200 23.75 -3.59 21.62
C GLU A 200 25.05 -3.08 20.96
N ASN A 201 25.88 -4.00 20.49
CA ASN A 201 27.23 -3.70 19.99
C ASN A 201 27.30 -3.60 18.45
N GLN A 202 26.14 -3.53 17.79
CA GLN A 202 26.00 -3.37 16.34
C GLN A 202 25.32 -2.04 16.04
N ALA A 203 25.65 -1.44 14.88
CA ALA A 203 25.01 -0.19 14.42
C ALA A 203 23.49 -0.34 14.22
N TYR A 204 23.02 -1.57 14.00
CA TYR A 204 21.61 -1.92 13.85
C TYR A 204 21.31 -3.18 14.67
N PRO A 205 20.32 -3.17 15.57
CA PRO A 205 19.98 -4.35 16.36
C PRO A 205 19.61 -5.54 15.45
N PRO A 206 20.06 -6.78 15.74
CA PRO A 206 19.62 -7.99 15.03
C PRO A 206 18.12 -8.28 15.18
N SER A 207 17.46 -7.65 16.15
CA SER A 207 15.99 -7.62 16.29
C SER A 207 15.32 -6.76 15.21
N LEU A 208 16.02 -5.75 14.68
CA LEU A 208 15.52 -4.80 13.68
C LEU A 208 16.12 -4.99 12.30
N SER A 209 17.22 -5.72 12.15
CA SER A 209 17.88 -5.95 10.85
C SER A 209 18.38 -7.38 10.66
N GLN A 210 18.36 -7.85 9.41
CA GLN A 210 18.93 -9.12 8.98
C GLN A 210 19.72 -8.89 7.68
N PHE A 211 21.05 -9.08 7.75
CA PHE A 211 22.00 -8.89 6.63
C PHE A 211 22.03 -7.47 6.02
N GLY A 212 21.79 -6.44 6.83
CA GLY A 212 21.78 -5.04 6.39
C GLY A 212 20.42 -4.53 5.92
N ASP A 213 19.39 -5.38 5.92
CA ASP A 213 18.00 -5.02 5.64
C ASP A 213 17.16 -5.04 6.92
N LEU A 214 16.01 -4.37 6.95
CA LEU A 214 15.08 -4.42 8.08
C LEU A 214 14.52 -5.85 8.30
N ARG A 215 14.39 -6.26 9.56
CA ARG A 215 13.82 -7.55 9.97
C ARG A 215 12.30 -7.41 10.07
N HIS A 216 11.56 -8.15 9.23
CA HIS A 216 10.09 -8.13 9.18
C HIS A 216 9.49 -9.40 9.80
N GLY A 217 8.38 -9.26 10.54
CA GLY A 217 7.50 -10.38 10.94
C GLY A 217 6.61 -10.85 9.78
N SER A 218 5.89 -11.97 9.93
CA SER A 218 4.95 -12.44 8.91
C SER A 218 3.54 -11.90 9.19
N LYS A 219 2.92 -11.19 8.23
CA LYS A 219 1.53 -10.67 8.36
C LYS A 219 0.53 -11.78 8.74
N SER A 220 0.82 -13.02 8.37
CA SER A 220 0.04 -14.23 8.70
C SER A 220 -0.03 -14.54 10.19
N ASP A 221 0.94 -14.11 11.00
CA ASP A 221 0.94 -14.41 12.44
C ASP A 221 -0.22 -13.71 13.16
N LEU A 222 -0.61 -12.51 12.69
CA LEU A 222 -1.76 -11.76 13.22
C LEU A 222 -3.09 -12.44 12.89
N LEU A 223 -3.21 -12.98 11.67
CA LEU A 223 -4.42 -13.65 11.17
C LEU A 223 -4.72 -14.91 11.98
N VAL A 224 -3.67 -15.68 12.32
CA VAL A 224 -3.76 -16.86 13.20
C VAL A 224 -4.20 -16.51 14.62
N GLN A 225 -3.87 -15.31 15.12
CA GLN A 225 -4.37 -14.87 16.44
C GLN A 225 -5.81 -14.34 16.35
N LEU A 226 -6.15 -13.60 15.29
CA LEU A 226 -7.49 -13.07 15.06
C LEU A 226 -8.53 -14.19 14.88
N GLU A 227 -8.20 -15.26 14.14
CA GLU A 227 -9.05 -16.44 13.96
C GLU A 227 -9.40 -17.13 15.28
N LYS A 228 -8.51 -17.07 16.29
CA LYS A 228 -8.75 -17.67 17.62
C LYS A 228 -9.72 -16.86 18.48
N THR A 229 -9.89 -15.57 18.18
CA THR A 229 -10.73 -14.64 18.95
C THR A 229 -12.15 -14.46 18.39
N THR A 230 -12.48 -15.08 17.24
CA THR A 230 -13.78 -14.94 16.57
C THR A 230 -14.64 -16.20 16.64
N GLU A 231 -15.91 -16.04 17.02
CA GLU A 231 -16.92 -17.10 16.88
C GLU A 231 -17.33 -17.26 15.41
N SER A 232 -17.16 -18.45 14.85
CA SER A 232 -17.55 -18.76 13.48
C SER A 232 -19.07 -18.91 13.36
N SER A 233 -19.76 -17.98 12.69
CA SER A 233 -21.13 -18.21 12.21
C SER A 233 -21.09 -18.90 10.84
N ASN A 234 -22.01 -19.83 10.58
CA ASN A 234 -22.02 -20.66 9.36
C ASN A 234 -23.00 -20.18 8.27
N GLU A 235 -23.72 -19.09 8.52
CA GLU A 235 -24.74 -18.55 7.62
C GLU A 235 -24.19 -17.34 6.85
N ALA A 236 -24.19 -17.45 5.51
CA ALA A 236 -23.78 -16.36 4.63
C ALA A 236 -24.90 -15.30 4.61
N PRO A 237 -24.59 -14.02 4.89
CA PRO A 237 -25.60 -12.96 4.84
C PRO A 237 -26.11 -12.75 3.41
N SER A 238 -27.39 -12.40 3.28
CA SER A 238 -27.95 -11.92 2.01
C SER A 238 -27.38 -10.54 1.69
N VAL A 239 -26.80 -10.38 0.50
CA VAL A 239 -26.02 -9.19 0.11
C VAL A 239 -26.46 -8.64 -1.25
N ASP A 240 -26.48 -7.33 -1.40
CA ASP A 240 -26.93 -6.64 -2.62
C ASP A 240 -25.78 -6.36 -3.59
N ALA A 241 -24.58 -6.09 -3.06
CA ALA A 241 -23.38 -5.81 -3.83
C ALA A 241 -22.16 -6.53 -3.26
N LEU A 242 -21.20 -6.87 -4.12
CA LEU A 242 -19.99 -7.59 -3.76
C LEU A 242 -18.74 -6.92 -4.33
N VAL A 243 -17.80 -6.58 -3.45
CA VAL A 243 -16.51 -5.99 -3.82
C VAL A 243 -15.41 -7.03 -3.59
N LEU A 244 -14.67 -7.35 -4.66
CA LEU A 244 -13.69 -8.43 -4.70
C LEU A 244 -12.28 -7.90 -4.93
N ASP A 245 -11.33 -8.41 -4.15
CA ASP A 245 -9.90 -8.28 -4.40
C ASP A 245 -9.48 -9.20 -5.56
N GLY A 246 -9.21 -8.61 -6.72
CA GLY A 246 -8.84 -9.33 -7.94
C GLY A 246 -7.51 -10.07 -7.84
N SER A 247 -6.53 -9.50 -7.15
CA SER A 247 -5.22 -10.12 -6.92
C SER A 247 -5.37 -11.41 -6.10
N ALA A 248 -6.20 -11.36 -5.06
CA ALA A 248 -6.56 -12.52 -4.26
C ALA A 248 -7.36 -13.57 -5.07
N LEU A 249 -8.31 -13.12 -5.91
CA LEU A 249 -9.11 -14.01 -6.77
C LEU A 249 -8.22 -14.83 -7.71
N VAL A 250 -7.25 -14.21 -8.36
CA VAL A 250 -6.33 -14.86 -9.31
C VAL A 250 -5.39 -15.87 -8.63
N ASN A 251 -5.04 -15.62 -7.37
CA ASN A 251 -4.28 -16.58 -6.57
C ASN A 251 -5.12 -17.81 -6.19
N MET A 252 -6.42 -17.62 -5.90
CA MET A 252 -7.37 -18.70 -5.61
C MET A 252 -7.72 -19.50 -6.87
N LEU A 253 -8.09 -18.81 -7.95
CA LEU A 253 -8.56 -19.38 -9.21
C LEU A 253 -7.37 -19.80 -10.07
N LYS A 254 -6.71 -20.88 -9.67
CA LYS A 254 -5.59 -21.45 -10.43
C LYS A 254 -6.10 -22.04 -11.76
N PRO A 255 -5.34 -21.96 -12.87
CA PRO A 255 -5.80 -22.38 -14.20
C PRO A 255 -6.08 -23.88 -14.43
N ARG A 256 -5.82 -24.76 -13.45
CA ARG A 256 -6.19 -26.20 -13.41
C ARG A 256 -6.41 -26.91 -14.77
N GLY A 257 -5.40 -26.90 -15.65
CA GLY A 257 -5.43 -27.63 -16.93
C GLY A 257 -5.83 -26.83 -18.17
N SER A 258 -6.18 -25.55 -18.03
CA SER A 258 -6.33 -24.61 -19.16
C SER A 258 -5.03 -24.50 -19.95
N LYS A 259 -5.13 -24.55 -21.29
CA LYS A 259 -3.97 -24.44 -22.16
C LYS A 259 -3.62 -22.98 -22.43
N THR A 260 -4.62 -22.16 -22.77
CA THR A 260 -4.45 -20.74 -23.08
C THR A 260 -5.12 -19.84 -22.04
N PHE A 261 -4.78 -18.54 -22.05
CA PHE A 261 -5.46 -17.58 -21.16
C PHE A 261 -6.96 -17.41 -21.51
N GLU A 262 -7.35 -17.65 -22.77
CA GLU A 262 -8.75 -17.73 -23.16
C GLU A 262 -9.46 -18.92 -22.51
N ASP A 263 -8.83 -20.11 -22.52
CA ASP A 263 -9.36 -21.27 -21.80
C ASP A 263 -9.47 -20.99 -20.30
N TYR A 264 -8.48 -20.32 -19.71
CA TYR A 264 -8.51 -19.93 -18.31
C TYR A 264 -9.68 -18.99 -17.99
N PHE A 265 -9.90 -17.99 -18.84
CA PHE A 265 -11.01 -17.07 -18.69
C PHE A 265 -12.35 -17.80 -18.80
N ARG A 266 -12.55 -18.55 -19.89
CA ARG A 266 -13.80 -19.24 -20.22
C ARG A 266 -14.16 -20.34 -19.22
N ASP A 267 -13.21 -21.17 -18.83
CA ASP A 267 -13.49 -22.42 -18.10
C ASP A 267 -13.42 -22.25 -16.57
N ILE A 268 -12.74 -21.21 -16.08
CA ILE A 268 -12.47 -21.04 -14.66
C ILE A 268 -12.89 -19.66 -14.16
N PHE A 269 -12.34 -18.59 -14.74
CA PHE A 269 -12.50 -17.25 -14.18
C PHE A 269 -13.94 -16.72 -14.36
N LYS A 270 -14.47 -16.76 -15.58
CA LYS A 270 -15.83 -16.31 -15.91
C LYS A 270 -16.90 -17.12 -15.17
N PRO A 271 -16.89 -18.47 -15.14
CA PRO A 271 -17.87 -19.24 -14.40
C PRO A 271 -17.93 -18.90 -12.91
N TYR A 272 -16.77 -18.62 -12.29
CA TYR A 272 -16.74 -18.19 -10.89
C TYR A 272 -17.46 -16.85 -10.69
N ILE A 273 -17.15 -15.84 -11.52
CA ILE A 273 -17.80 -14.51 -11.44
C ILE A 273 -19.29 -14.62 -11.74
N GLN A 274 -19.68 -15.43 -12.73
CA GLN A 274 -21.08 -15.72 -13.03
C GLN A 274 -21.80 -16.24 -11.79
N ILE A 275 -21.28 -17.27 -11.11
CA ILE A 275 -21.88 -17.82 -9.89
C ILE A 275 -22.08 -16.74 -8.82
N GLN A 276 -21.09 -15.87 -8.60
CA GLN A 276 -21.25 -14.78 -7.62
C GLN A 276 -22.32 -13.77 -8.04
N LEU A 277 -22.40 -13.43 -9.33
CA LEU A 277 -23.32 -12.42 -9.87
C LEU A 277 -24.80 -12.87 -9.80
N HIS A 278 -25.08 -14.18 -9.72
CA HIS A 278 -26.45 -14.67 -9.54
C HIS A 278 -27.06 -14.17 -8.23
N SER A 279 -26.27 -14.18 -7.15
CA SER A 279 -26.73 -13.84 -5.79
C SER A 279 -26.75 -12.35 -5.47
N VAL A 280 -26.15 -11.50 -6.29
CA VAL A 280 -26.01 -10.05 -6.02
C VAL A 280 -26.47 -9.22 -7.22
N ARG A 281 -26.75 -7.93 -7.04
CA ARG A 281 -27.11 -7.02 -8.14
C ARG A 281 -25.87 -6.38 -8.79
N ARG A 282 -24.79 -6.22 -8.02
CA ARG A 282 -23.55 -5.54 -8.44
C ARG A 282 -22.30 -6.29 -7.98
N ILE A 283 -21.31 -6.41 -8.86
CA ILE A 283 -19.96 -6.90 -8.54
C ILE A 283 -18.91 -5.88 -8.97
N ASP A 284 -17.98 -5.59 -8.07
CA ASP A 284 -16.81 -4.75 -8.32
C ASP A 284 -15.53 -5.60 -8.15
N ILE A 285 -14.70 -5.69 -9.18
CA ILE A 285 -13.41 -6.40 -9.15
C ILE A 285 -12.29 -5.39 -9.23
N ILE A 286 -11.51 -5.29 -8.15
CA ILE A 286 -10.48 -4.27 -7.98
C ILE A 286 -9.11 -4.93 -8.04
N TRP A 287 -8.25 -4.40 -8.89
CA TRP A 287 -6.91 -4.92 -9.14
C TRP A 287 -5.85 -4.03 -8.50
N ASP A 288 -4.75 -4.65 -8.07
CA ASP A 288 -3.53 -3.93 -7.70
C ASP A 288 -2.89 -3.27 -8.92
N GLU A 289 -2.36 -2.08 -8.73
CA GLU A 289 -1.48 -1.39 -9.68
C GLU A 289 -0.03 -1.49 -9.23
N TYR A 290 0.91 -1.71 -10.16
CA TYR A 290 2.31 -2.00 -9.82
C TYR A 290 3.23 -0.87 -10.30
N PHE A 291 3.50 0.13 -9.48
CA PHE A 291 4.41 1.23 -9.85
C PHE A 291 5.88 0.84 -9.69
N THR A 292 6.73 1.27 -10.64
CA THR A 292 8.18 0.98 -10.65
C THR A 292 8.93 1.69 -9.53
N ASP A 293 8.50 2.89 -9.16
CA ASP A 293 9.16 3.75 -8.15
C ASP A 293 8.45 3.72 -6.79
N SER A 294 7.69 2.66 -6.49
CA SER A 294 7.03 2.48 -5.19
C SER A 294 7.97 1.87 -4.14
N LEU A 295 7.80 2.23 -2.87
CA LEU A 295 8.42 1.54 -1.73
C LEU A 295 8.19 0.02 -1.78
N LYS A 296 7.00 -0.42 -2.22
CA LYS A 296 6.66 -1.85 -2.35
C LYS A 296 7.39 -2.55 -3.49
N SER A 297 7.87 -1.83 -4.50
CA SER A 297 8.64 -2.43 -5.62
C SER A 297 9.92 -3.13 -5.13
N SER A 298 10.59 -2.53 -4.14
CA SER A 298 11.80 -3.06 -3.51
C SER A 298 11.53 -4.37 -2.77
N GLU A 299 10.38 -4.46 -2.08
CA GLU A 299 9.94 -5.66 -1.38
C GLU A 299 9.54 -6.78 -2.35
N ARG A 300 8.83 -6.45 -3.44
CA ARG A 300 8.43 -7.42 -4.47
C ARG A 300 9.64 -8.08 -5.13
N THR A 301 10.70 -7.32 -5.37
CA THR A 301 11.99 -7.81 -5.90
C THR A 301 12.62 -8.91 -5.02
N ARG A 302 12.33 -8.93 -3.71
CA ARG A 302 12.84 -9.94 -2.76
C ARG A 302 12.03 -11.25 -2.75
N ARG A 303 10.79 -11.26 -3.29
CA ARG A 303 9.86 -12.41 -3.24
C ARG A 303 10.20 -13.57 -4.21
N GLY A 304 11.26 -13.41 -5.00
CA GLY A 304 11.82 -14.44 -5.88
C GLY A 304 11.78 -14.05 -7.35
N LYS A 305 12.32 -14.92 -8.21
CA LYS A 305 12.36 -14.68 -9.66
C LYS A 305 11.29 -15.51 -10.36
N GLY A 306 10.62 -14.89 -11.33
CA GLY A 306 9.73 -15.56 -12.28
C GLY A 306 10.17 -15.32 -13.72
N ILE A 307 9.49 -15.96 -14.67
CA ILE A 307 9.70 -15.73 -16.09
C ILE A 307 8.63 -14.76 -16.57
N ARG A 308 9.05 -13.68 -17.22
CA ARG A 308 8.17 -12.74 -17.86
C ARG A 308 7.52 -13.42 -19.06
N ARG A 309 6.19 -13.41 -19.15
CA ARG A 309 5.40 -14.02 -20.22
C ARG A 309 4.28 -13.09 -20.66
N ARG A 310 4.18 -12.84 -21.95
CA ARG A 310 3.09 -12.03 -22.53
C ARG A 310 1.74 -12.70 -22.27
N VAL A 311 0.72 -11.91 -21.93
CA VAL A 311 -0.66 -12.38 -21.78
C VAL A 311 -1.51 -11.95 -22.98
N LEU A 312 -1.78 -12.89 -23.88
CA LEU A 312 -2.74 -12.78 -24.98
C LEU A 312 -3.74 -13.94 -24.91
N SER A 313 -4.84 -13.88 -25.66
CA SER A 313 -5.89 -14.90 -25.64
C SER A 313 -5.37 -16.30 -26.01
N ASP A 314 -4.50 -16.38 -27.01
CA ASP A 314 -3.86 -17.60 -27.54
C ASP A 314 -2.58 -17.98 -26.80
N SER A 315 -2.04 -17.10 -25.95
CA SER A 315 -0.82 -17.38 -25.20
C SER A 315 -1.04 -18.52 -24.19
N ASN A 316 -0.05 -19.43 -24.13
CA ASN A 316 -0.08 -20.58 -23.24
C ASN A 316 0.05 -20.18 -21.75
N VAL A 317 -0.85 -20.70 -20.93
CA VAL A 317 -0.80 -20.54 -19.47
C VAL A 317 0.47 -21.22 -18.93
N PRO A 318 1.21 -20.57 -18.01
CA PRO A 318 2.42 -21.13 -17.46
C PRO A 318 2.13 -22.29 -16.51
N GLY A 319 2.95 -23.36 -16.62
CA GLY A 319 2.83 -24.53 -15.74
C GLY A 319 3.10 -24.21 -14.26
N ASN A 320 3.88 -23.17 -13.96
CA ASN A 320 4.09 -22.68 -12.60
C ASN A 320 3.43 -21.31 -12.41
N TRP A 321 2.14 -21.33 -12.04
CA TRP A 321 1.32 -20.13 -11.84
C TRP A 321 1.89 -19.19 -10.76
N GLU A 322 2.39 -19.75 -9.65
CA GLU A 322 2.93 -18.95 -8.55
C GLU A 322 4.20 -18.19 -8.96
N SER A 323 5.06 -18.83 -9.77
CA SER A 323 6.23 -18.16 -10.34
C SER A 323 5.85 -17.08 -11.35
N PHE A 324 4.78 -17.29 -12.12
CA PHE A 324 4.29 -16.31 -13.09
C PHE A 324 3.76 -15.04 -12.39
N LEU A 325 2.99 -15.21 -11.31
CA LEU A 325 2.45 -14.11 -10.51
C LEU A 325 3.52 -13.37 -9.67
N ARG A 326 4.77 -13.85 -9.62
CA ARG A 326 5.87 -13.09 -8.97
C ARG A 326 6.44 -11.97 -9.85
N VAL A 327 6.05 -11.91 -11.13
CA VAL A 327 6.48 -10.87 -12.07
C VAL A 327 5.38 -9.82 -12.19
N ASP A 328 5.68 -8.58 -11.82
CA ASP A 328 4.70 -7.49 -11.75
C ASP A 328 4.08 -7.20 -13.13
N GLU A 329 4.87 -7.25 -14.20
CA GLU A 329 4.37 -7.03 -15.56
C GLU A 329 3.44 -8.14 -16.06
N ASN A 330 3.66 -9.39 -15.62
CA ASN A 330 2.74 -10.50 -15.93
C ASN A 330 1.36 -10.25 -15.31
N LYS A 331 1.35 -9.79 -14.05
CA LYS A 331 0.11 -9.45 -13.35
C LYS A 331 -0.61 -8.30 -14.00
N LYS A 332 0.11 -7.20 -14.33
CA LYS A 332 -0.48 -6.06 -15.04
C LYS A 332 -1.19 -6.49 -16.32
N GLU A 333 -0.50 -7.26 -17.17
CA GLU A 333 -1.09 -7.73 -18.43
C GLU A 333 -2.26 -8.70 -18.20
N LEU A 334 -2.14 -9.60 -17.22
CA LEU A 334 -3.23 -10.51 -16.86
C LEU A 334 -4.47 -9.76 -16.37
N PHE A 335 -4.31 -8.77 -15.49
CA PHE A 335 -5.43 -8.02 -14.93
C PHE A 335 -6.12 -7.19 -16.03
N VAL A 336 -5.34 -6.52 -16.88
CA VAL A 336 -5.84 -5.83 -18.06
C VAL A 336 -6.61 -6.78 -19.00
N TYR A 337 -6.07 -7.97 -19.27
CA TYR A 337 -6.71 -8.96 -20.13
C TYR A 337 -8.04 -9.44 -19.53
N LEU A 338 -8.07 -9.84 -18.26
CA LEU A 338 -9.28 -10.30 -17.58
C LEU A 338 -10.35 -9.21 -17.49
N SER A 339 -9.98 -7.98 -17.14
CA SER A 339 -10.91 -6.84 -17.11
C SER A 339 -11.56 -6.57 -18.46
N LYS A 340 -10.76 -6.59 -19.54
CA LYS A 340 -11.26 -6.39 -20.90
C LYS A 340 -12.21 -7.51 -21.32
N GLN A 341 -11.82 -8.77 -21.09
CA GLN A 341 -12.64 -9.94 -21.44
C GLN A 341 -13.98 -9.93 -20.69
N LEU A 342 -13.97 -9.60 -19.39
CA LEU A 342 -15.18 -9.47 -18.59
C LEU A 342 -16.16 -8.45 -19.17
N VAL A 343 -15.68 -7.27 -19.57
CA VAL A 343 -16.54 -6.17 -20.04
C VAL A 343 -16.94 -6.32 -21.52
N SER A 344 -16.13 -7.00 -22.33
CA SER A 344 -16.44 -7.26 -23.74
C SER A 344 -17.44 -8.40 -23.94
N ASP A 345 -17.60 -9.28 -22.96
CA ASP A 345 -18.49 -10.43 -23.06
C ASP A 345 -19.96 -10.00 -22.94
N GLN A 346 -20.77 -10.30 -23.95
CA GLN A 346 -22.19 -9.90 -23.99
C GLN A 346 -23.12 -10.91 -23.31
N SER A 347 -22.60 -12.01 -22.77
CA SER A 347 -23.41 -13.08 -22.16
C SER A 347 -23.87 -12.81 -20.72
N TRP A 348 -23.49 -11.66 -20.16
CA TRP A 348 -23.95 -11.25 -18.83
C TRP A 348 -25.43 -10.86 -18.83
N ASP A 349 -26.08 -11.06 -17.68
CA ASP A 349 -27.45 -10.62 -17.46
C ASP A 349 -27.54 -9.08 -17.57
N ALA A 350 -28.46 -8.62 -18.42
CA ALA A 350 -28.66 -7.22 -18.71
C ALA A 350 -29.14 -6.42 -17.50
N GLU A 351 -29.65 -7.01 -16.42
CA GLU A 351 -30.06 -6.27 -15.21
C GLU A 351 -28.93 -6.11 -14.19
N LYS A 352 -27.82 -6.85 -14.34
CA LYS A 352 -26.72 -6.86 -13.39
C LYS A 352 -25.68 -5.78 -13.71
N GLN A 353 -24.96 -5.36 -12.68
CA GLN A 353 -23.82 -4.45 -12.82
C GLN A 353 -22.49 -5.16 -12.57
N LEU A 354 -21.54 -4.98 -13.48
CA LEU A 354 -20.17 -5.46 -13.34
C LEU A 354 -19.21 -4.29 -13.56
N VAL A 355 -18.42 -3.99 -12.54
CA VAL A 355 -17.44 -2.91 -12.51
C VAL A 355 -16.06 -3.53 -12.29
N THR A 356 -15.05 -3.09 -13.04
CA THR A 356 -13.68 -3.55 -12.84
C THR A 356 -12.67 -2.45 -13.10
N THR A 357 -11.56 -2.47 -12.38
CA THR A 357 -10.50 -1.47 -12.55
C THR A 357 -9.54 -1.89 -13.67
N ILE A 358 -8.89 -0.92 -14.31
CA ILE A 358 -7.89 -1.15 -15.36
C ILE A 358 -6.91 0.02 -15.42
N GLY A 359 -5.67 -0.18 -14.95
CA GLY A 359 -4.71 0.92 -14.90
C GLY A 359 -5.24 2.07 -14.05
N SER A 360 -5.18 3.29 -14.62
CA SER A 360 -5.72 4.51 -14.03
C SER A 360 -7.23 4.70 -14.21
N SER A 361 -7.95 3.74 -14.80
CA SER A 361 -9.37 3.88 -15.19
C SER A 361 -10.28 2.75 -14.68
N VAL A 362 -11.59 2.96 -14.74
CA VAL A 362 -12.63 1.99 -14.40
C VAL A 362 -13.38 1.61 -15.67
N MET A 363 -13.58 0.32 -15.89
CA MET A 363 -14.46 -0.20 -16.93
C MET A 363 -15.71 -0.79 -16.30
N CYS A 364 -16.85 -0.51 -16.93
CA CYS A 364 -18.14 -1.02 -16.52
C CYS A 364 -18.78 -1.72 -17.71
N LEU A 365 -19.48 -2.83 -17.45
CA LEU A 365 -20.28 -3.52 -18.48
C LEU A 365 -21.32 -2.58 -19.11
N LYS A 366 -21.86 -1.65 -18.32
CA LYS A 366 -22.74 -0.57 -18.78
C LYS A 366 -22.10 0.78 -18.51
N THR A 367 -22.29 1.73 -19.42
CA THR A 367 -21.89 3.12 -19.22
C THR A 367 -22.56 3.68 -17.98
N LYS A 368 -21.75 4.06 -16.98
CA LYS A 368 -22.18 4.74 -15.75
C LYS A 368 -21.25 5.91 -15.47
N ASP A 369 -21.68 6.82 -14.61
CA ASP A 369 -20.78 7.85 -14.10
C ASP A 369 -19.76 7.20 -13.17
N THR A 370 -18.48 7.30 -13.52
CA THR A 370 -17.34 6.76 -12.77
C THR A 370 -16.56 7.87 -12.06
N SER A 371 -17.03 9.11 -12.08
CA SER A 371 -16.33 10.28 -11.51
C SER A 371 -15.97 10.16 -10.03
N GLN A 372 -16.71 9.35 -9.26
CA GLN A 372 -16.47 9.13 -7.83
C GLN A 372 -15.39 8.07 -7.55
N ILE A 373 -15.09 7.21 -8.53
CA ILE A 373 -14.17 6.07 -8.41
C ILE A 373 -12.97 6.17 -9.36
N GLU A 374 -12.92 7.18 -10.23
CA GLU A 374 -11.78 7.55 -11.08
C GLU A 374 -11.17 8.90 -10.65
N PRO A 375 -9.86 9.13 -10.88
CA PRO A 375 -8.87 8.21 -11.43
C PRO A 375 -8.37 7.16 -10.42
N CYS A 376 -7.90 6.04 -10.95
CA CYS A 376 -7.37 4.91 -10.18
C CYS A 376 -5.92 5.16 -9.78
N THR A 377 -5.68 5.93 -8.71
CA THR A 377 -4.31 6.29 -8.28
C THR A 377 -3.74 5.41 -7.18
N HIS A 378 -4.55 4.47 -6.65
CA HIS A 378 -4.18 3.61 -5.54
C HIS A 378 -3.32 2.44 -6.04
N GLU A 379 -2.20 2.16 -5.36
CA GLU A 379 -1.33 1.02 -5.71
C GLU A 379 -1.97 -0.32 -5.32
N GLU A 380 -2.64 -0.40 -4.17
CA GLU A 380 -3.22 -1.66 -3.69
C GLU A 380 -4.74 -1.67 -3.77
N ALA A 381 -5.30 -2.81 -4.17
CA ALA A 381 -6.75 -2.98 -4.28
C ALA A 381 -7.46 -2.68 -2.96
N ASP A 382 -6.87 -3.12 -1.84
CA ASP A 382 -7.39 -3.00 -0.48
C ASP A 382 -7.62 -1.53 -0.05
N THR A 383 -6.69 -0.62 -0.36
CA THR A 383 -6.82 0.82 -0.12
C THR A 383 -7.94 1.46 -0.93
N ARG A 384 -8.34 0.82 -2.03
CA ARG A 384 -9.34 1.33 -2.98
C ARG A 384 -10.74 0.74 -2.77
N MET A 385 -10.86 -0.44 -2.15
CA MET A 385 -12.15 -1.13 -2.00
C MET A 385 -13.22 -0.24 -1.35
N MET A 386 -12.82 0.63 -0.42
CA MET A 386 -13.75 1.54 0.26
C MET A 386 -14.39 2.58 -0.66
N LEU A 387 -13.70 3.04 -1.72
CA LEU A 387 -14.29 3.96 -2.69
C LEU A 387 -15.41 3.28 -3.49
N HIS A 388 -15.20 2.01 -3.85
CA HIS A 388 -16.20 1.21 -4.56
C HIS A 388 -17.41 0.86 -3.67
N VAL A 389 -17.18 0.61 -2.38
CA VAL A 389 -18.28 0.47 -1.41
C VAL A 389 -19.10 1.75 -1.33
N LYS A 390 -18.44 2.91 -1.18
CA LYS A 390 -19.12 4.20 -1.10
C LYS A 390 -19.97 4.46 -2.36
N ASP A 391 -19.42 4.16 -3.52
CA ASP A 391 -20.12 4.28 -4.80
C ASP A 391 -21.34 3.34 -4.89
N ALA A 392 -21.22 2.09 -4.42
CA ALA A 392 -22.36 1.17 -4.35
C ALA A 392 -23.45 1.67 -3.38
N VAL A 393 -23.08 2.21 -2.22
CA VAL A 393 -24.04 2.77 -1.27
C VAL A 393 -24.72 4.03 -1.81
N ALA A 394 -23.99 4.89 -2.52
CA ALA A 394 -24.56 6.06 -3.21
C ALA A 394 -25.58 5.68 -4.30
N GLU A 395 -25.42 4.52 -4.94
CA GLU A 395 -26.37 3.94 -5.89
C GLU A 395 -27.54 3.18 -5.23
N GLY A 396 -27.63 3.19 -3.90
CA GLY A 396 -28.75 2.62 -3.13
C GLY A 396 -28.60 1.14 -2.75
N HIS A 397 -27.38 0.59 -2.78
CA HIS A 397 -27.12 -0.75 -2.24
C HIS A 397 -27.01 -0.70 -0.71
N GLU A 398 -27.91 -1.38 0.00
CA GLU A 398 -27.99 -1.34 1.46
C GLU A 398 -27.05 -2.36 2.11
N CYS A 399 -26.85 -3.54 1.51
CA CYS A 399 -25.96 -4.58 2.03
C CYS A 399 -24.77 -4.84 1.08
N VAL A 400 -23.56 -4.40 1.46
CA VAL A 400 -22.34 -4.58 0.65
C VAL A 400 -21.38 -5.55 1.33
N MET A 401 -20.90 -6.55 0.58
CA MET A 401 -19.90 -7.51 1.05
C MET A 401 -18.53 -7.26 0.44
N ILE A 402 -17.49 -7.23 1.26
CA ILE A 402 -16.09 -7.19 0.82
C ILE A 402 -15.46 -8.57 1.00
N ARG A 403 -14.77 -9.07 -0.04
CA ARG A 403 -13.90 -10.25 0.06
C ARG A 403 -12.47 -9.91 -0.31
N THR A 404 -11.58 -10.08 0.67
CA THR A 404 -10.13 -9.90 0.53
C THR A 404 -9.40 -10.95 1.36
N VAL A 405 -8.09 -11.09 1.13
CA VAL A 405 -7.18 -11.85 2.00
C VAL A 405 -6.15 -10.95 2.69
N ASP A 406 -6.13 -9.65 2.41
CA ASP A 406 -5.23 -8.70 3.08
C ASP A 406 -5.86 -8.16 4.37
N THR A 407 -5.09 -8.22 5.45
CA THR A 407 -5.50 -7.78 6.79
C THR A 407 -5.40 -6.27 6.97
N CYS A 408 -4.78 -5.54 6.03
CA CYS A 408 -4.67 -4.07 6.08
C CYS A 408 -6.02 -3.36 5.97
N LEU A 409 -7.03 -4.02 5.40
CA LEU A 409 -8.40 -3.53 5.42
C LEU A 409 -8.98 -3.44 6.85
N GLY A 410 -8.56 -4.31 7.76
CA GLY A 410 -8.96 -4.25 9.17
C GLY A 410 -8.40 -3.02 9.91
N THR A 411 -7.27 -2.47 9.46
CA THR A 411 -6.70 -1.22 9.99
C THR A 411 -7.45 0.00 9.43
N CYS A 412 -7.75 0.03 8.14
CA CYS A 412 -8.58 1.06 7.50
C CYS A 412 -10.04 1.10 8.02
N GLN A 413 -10.59 -0.07 8.40
CA GLN A 413 -11.95 -0.23 8.94
C GLN A 413 -12.22 0.65 10.17
N SER A 414 -11.25 0.78 11.08
CA SER A 414 -11.42 1.53 12.33
C SER A 414 -11.49 3.05 12.15
N THR A 415 -10.93 3.56 11.05
CA THR A 415 -10.69 5.00 10.86
C THR A 415 -11.58 5.59 9.76
N ILE A 416 -11.87 4.84 8.70
CA ILE A 416 -12.50 5.36 7.47
C ILE A 416 -14.00 5.02 7.41
N LEU A 417 -14.42 3.89 7.97
CA LEU A 417 -15.79 3.39 7.87
C LEU A 417 -16.86 4.32 8.50
N PRO A 418 -16.62 4.94 9.68
CA PRO A 418 -17.58 5.85 10.31
C PRO A 418 -17.67 7.24 9.65
N MET A 419 -16.89 7.51 8.59
CA MET A 419 -16.87 8.80 7.88
C MET A 419 -17.50 8.73 6.48
N LEU A 420 -17.69 7.54 5.91
CA LEU A 420 -18.05 7.38 4.50
C LEU A 420 -19.44 6.78 4.22
N LEU A 421 -20.15 6.25 5.23
CA LEU A 421 -21.38 5.47 5.03
C LEU A 421 -22.57 6.01 5.85
N ASP A 422 -23.76 5.92 5.26
CA ASP A 422 -25.04 6.20 5.92
C ASP A 422 -25.27 5.15 7.04
N PRO A 423 -25.70 5.54 8.26
CA PRO A 423 -26.02 4.61 9.35
C PRO A 423 -27.09 3.54 9.03
N ARG A 424 -27.78 3.61 7.88
CA ARG A 424 -28.72 2.58 7.41
C ARG A 424 -28.09 1.45 6.59
N SER A 425 -26.83 1.58 6.17
CA SER A 425 -26.17 0.57 5.33
C SER A 425 -25.49 -0.52 6.16
N HIS A 426 -25.73 -1.79 5.81
CA HIS A 426 -25.10 -2.95 6.42
C HIS A 426 -23.88 -3.38 5.61
N MET A 427 -22.76 -3.64 6.29
CA MET A 427 -21.53 -4.08 5.62
C MET A 427 -20.97 -5.34 6.26
N ALA A 428 -20.69 -6.35 5.44
CA ALA A 428 -20.13 -7.63 5.88
C ALA A 428 -18.71 -7.81 5.34
N PHE A 429 -17.77 -8.14 6.22
CA PHE A 429 -16.37 -8.41 5.85
C PHE A 429 -16.09 -9.91 5.89
N TYR A 430 -15.50 -10.42 4.81
CA TYR A 430 -15.00 -11.79 4.72
C TYR A 430 -13.50 -11.79 4.40
N PHE A 431 -12.70 -12.28 5.35
CA PHE A 431 -11.24 -12.35 5.26
C PHE A 431 -10.71 -13.71 4.78
N SER A 432 -11.55 -14.54 4.15
CA SER A 432 -11.15 -15.83 3.59
C SER A 432 -11.83 -16.13 2.26
N MET A 433 -11.04 -16.68 1.33
CA MET A 433 -11.51 -17.17 0.03
C MET A 433 -11.85 -18.68 0.03
N HIS A 434 -11.50 -19.43 1.08
CA HIS A 434 -11.67 -20.89 1.13
C HIS A 434 -12.54 -21.39 2.31
N SER A 435 -12.84 -20.55 3.30
CA SER A 435 -13.52 -20.94 4.54
C SER A 435 -14.50 -19.87 5.04
N ARG A 436 -15.62 -20.33 5.63
CA ARG A 436 -16.74 -19.51 6.12
C ARG A 436 -16.43 -18.87 7.48
N ALA A 437 -15.49 -17.91 7.52
CA ALA A 437 -15.36 -17.03 8.68
C ALA A 437 -16.12 -15.72 8.39
N VAL A 438 -17.25 -15.53 9.07
CA VAL A 438 -18.11 -14.35 8.91
C VAL A 438 -17.83 -13.40 10.06
N ILE A 439 -17.36 -12.19 9.78
CA ILE A 439 -17.44 -11.10 10.75
C ILE A 439 -18.69 -10.30 10.37
N SER A 440 -19.82 -10.69 10.97
CA SER A 440 -21.06 -9.93 10.89
C SER A 440 -21.02 -8.83 11.95
N LEU A 441 -20.80 -7.59 11.54
CA LEU A 441 -21.08 -6.44 12.39
C LEU A 441 -22.56 -6.08 12.25
N SER A 442 -23.43 -6.91 12.82
CA SER A 442 -24.73 -6.42 13.26
C SER A 442 -24.51 -5.78 14.62
N ASP A 443 -24.55 -4.46 14.68
CA ASP A 443 -24.44 -3.72 15.94
C ASP A 443 -25.67 -4.05 16.81
N LYS A 444 -25.55 -5.12 17.61
CA LYS A 444 -26.56 -5.60 18.56
C LYS A 444 -26.02 -5.61 19.99
N SER A 445 -24.96 -4.86 20.27
CA SER A 445 -24.42 -4.70 21.62
C SER A 445 -24.23 -3.21 21.96
N LEU A 446 -25.34 -2.48 22.00
CA LEU A 446 -25.45 -1.27 22.82
C LEU A 446 -26.60 -1.51 23.79
N SER A 447 -26.26 -1.97 24.98
CA SER A 447 -27.14 -1.85 26.14
C SER A 447 -27.48 -0.36 26.36
N PRO A 448 -28.72 -0.01 26.69
CA PRO A 448 -29.18 1.36 26.71
C PRO A 448 -28.73 2.05 27.99
N THR A 449 -27.71 2.90 27.91
CA THR A 449 -27.54 4.00 28.88
C THR A 449 -26.68 5.12 28.29
N ALA A 450 -27.34 6.27 28.03
CA ALA A 450 -26.80 7.63 28.10
C ALA A 450 -25.93 8.22 26.94
N VAL A 451 -26.51 9.26 26.32
CA VAL A 451 -25.94 10.61 26.03
C VAL A 451 -25.28 10.89 24.66
N VAL A 452 -25.94 11.84 23.94
CA VAL A 452 -25.49 12.81 22.90
C VAL A 452 -24.58 12.30 21.78
N ASP A 453 -25.11 12.18 20.56
CA ASP A 453 -24.32 11.86 19.36
C ASP A 453 -25.05 12.28 18.06
N HIS A 454 -25.53 13.52 17.99
CA HIS A 454 -25.91 14.17 16.72
C HIS A 454 -25.10 15.45 16.55
N MET A 455 -24.26 15.45 15.51
CA MET A 455 -23.34 16.53 15.18
C MET A 455 -23.74 17.16 13.85
N GLU A 456 -23.86 18.49 13.81
CA GLU A 456 -23.84 19.25 12.56
C GLU A 456 -22.61 20.18 12.58
N GLU A 457 -21.63 19.92 11.71
CA GLU A 457 -20.46 20.79 11.53
C GLU A 457 -20.84 22.04 10.74
N ILE A 458 -21.38 23.08 11.38
CA ILE A 458 -21.69 24.35 10.71
C ILE A 458 -20.39 25.08 10.36
N GLN A 459 -19.81 24.73 9.20
CA GLN A 459 -18.49 25.18 8.73
C GLN A 459 -17.34 24.52 9.50
N ARG A 460 -16.17 24.33 8.85
CA ARG A 460 -14.98 23.60 9.38
C ARG A 460 -14.41 24.11 10.73
N PHE A 461 -15.02 25.15 11.31
CA PHE A 461 -14.52 25.95 12.42
C PHE A 461 -15.55 26.17 13.53
N VAL A 462 -16.78 25.67 13.43
CA VAL A 462 -17.81 25.77 14.48
C VAL A 462 -18.54 24.44 14.60
N VAL A 463 -18.72 23.94 15.83
CA VAL A 463 -19.44 22.70 16.12
C VAL A 463 -20.52 22.99 17.16
N LEU A 464 -21.74 22.57 16.84
CA LEU A 464 -22.90 22.66 17.72
C LEU A 464 -23.27 21.29 18.27
N MET A 465 -23.84 21.31 19.48
CA MET A 465 -24.19 20.12 20.23
C MET A 465 -25.71 20.01 20.37
N TYR A 466 -26.25 18.81 20.17
CA TYR A 466 -27.69 18.54 20.26
C TYR A 466 -27.97 17.31 21.12
N ASP A 467 -29.03 17.36 21.91
CA ASP A 467 -29.50 16.21 22.69
C ASP A 467 -30.11 15.12 21.80
N LYS A 468 -29.42 13.98 21.74
CA LYS A 468 -29.85 12.80 20.98
C LYS A 468 -31.11 12.14 21.54
N ALA A 469 -31.39 12.26 22.85
CA ALA A 469 -32.60 11.68 23.44
C ALA A 469 -33.89 12.30 22.88
N SER A 470 -33.78 13.50 22.30
CA SER A 470 -34.87 14.27 21.72
C SER A 470 -35.15 13.96 20.23
N GLY A 471 -34.41 13.01 19.61
CA GLY A 471 -34.64 12.55 18.23
C GLY A 471 -33.96 13.40 17.13
N PRO A 472 -34.37 13.26 15.85
CA PRO A 472 -33.69 13.88 14.68
C PRO A 472 -33.70 15.41 14.62
N ASN A 473 -34.37 16.07 15.57
CA ASN A 473 -34.43 17.52 15.76
C ASN A 473 -34.08 17.86 17.22
N GLY A 474 -33.01 17.25 17.73
CA GLY A 474 -32.65 17.33 19.15
C GLY A 474 -32.53 18.76 19.67
N ASN A 475 -32.79 18.96 20.97
CA ASN A 475 -32.66 20.27 21.59
C ASN A 475 -31.18 20.69 21.60
N THR A 476 -30.87 21.93 21.22
CA THR A 476 -29.51 22.47 21.34
C THR A 476 -29.06 22.45 22.80
N VAL A 477 -27.85 21.99 23.05
CA VAL A 477 -27.23 21.96 24.38
C VAL A 477 -25.94 22.77 24.41
N SER A 478 -25.68 23.46 25.53
CA SER A 478 -24.39 24.08 25.80
C SER A 478 -23.37 23.02 26.22
N PRO A 479 -22.25 22.82 25.50
CA PRO A 479 -21.20 21.90 25.95
C PRO A 479 -20.53 22.33 27.25
N PHE A 480 -20.58 23.62 27.59
CA PHE A 480 -20.05 24.12 28.86
C PHE A 480 -21.02 23.77 30.02
N HIS A 481 -22.32 23.97 29.84
CA HIS A 481 -23.26 24.01 30.97
C HIS A 481 -24.22 22.83 31.05
N ASP A 482 -24.71 22.33 29.90
CA ASP A 482 -25.81 21.37 29.87
C ASP A 482 -25.36 19.91 30.00
N ILE A 483 -24.09 19.61 29.69
CA ILE A 483 -23.53 18.27 29.81
C ILE A 483 -23.13 18.03 31.28
N PRO A 484 -23.66 17.00 31.95
CA PRO A 484 -23.29 16.72 33.34
C PRO A 484 -21.80 16.41 33.48
N LEU A 485 -21.13 16.96 34.50
CA LEU A 485 -19.73 16.62 34.80
C LEU A 485 -19.54 15.12 35.02
N PHE A 486 -20.39 14.50 35.85
CA PHE A 486 -20.31 13.09 36.18
C PHE A 486 -21.26 12.26 35.33
N ALA A 487 -20.74 11.20 34.71
CA ALA A 487 -21.52 10.27 33.90
C ALA A 487 -22.25 9.21 34.74
N ASN A 488 -21.82 8.99 35.98
CA ASN A 488 -22.40 8.01 36.90
C ASN A 488 -22.66 8.58 38.30
N THR A 489 -23.59 7.95 39.01
CA THR A 489 -24.05 8.38 40.34
C THR A 489 -22.93 8.30 41.39
N GLU A 490 -22.01 7.34 41.26
CA GLU A 490 -20.89 7.15 42.17
C GLU A 490 -19.79 8.21 42.01
N LYS A 491 -19.90 9.08 40.99
CA LYS A 491 -18.94 10.17 40.68
C LYS A 491 -17.51 9.66 40.44
N THR A 492 -17.39 8.49 39.83
CA THR A 492 -16.10 7.87 39.49
C THR A 492 -15.76 7.99 38.01
N VAL A 493 -16.75 8.31 37.17
CA VAL A 493 -16.65 8.49 35.72
C VAL A 493 -17.17 9.88 35.36
N MET A 494 -16.43 10.60 34.54
CA MET A 494 -16.76 11.96 34.10
C MET A 494 -17.09 11.97 32.61
N ASN A 495 -17.86 12.96 32.17
CA ASN A 495 -17.97 13.28 30.75
C ASN A 495 -16.84 14.25 30.38
N MET A 496 -16.20 14.02 29.24
CA MET A 496 -15.25 14.95 28.62
C MET A 496 -15.82 15.38 27.28
N VAL A 497 -15.75 16.68 26.99
CA VAL A 497 -16.05 17.22 25.66
C VAL A 497 -14.74 17.30 24.88
N VAL A 498 -14.62 16.53 23.80
CA VAL A 498 -13.42 16.51 22.96
C VAL A 498 -13.43 17.70 22.02
N GLU A 499 -12.44 18.58 22.08
CA GLU A 499 -12.34 19.77 21.21
C GLU A 499 -11.36 19.51 20.05
N ILE A 500 -10.23 18.88 20.34
CA ILE A 500 -9.13 18.68 19.41
C ILE A 500 -8.74 17.19 19.39
N PRO A 501 -9.03 16.49 18.27
CA PRO A 501 -8.57 15.11 18.08
C PRO A 501 -7.04 15.01 18.15
N ARG A 502 -6.54 13.90 18.66
CA ARG A 502 -5.09 13.63 18.67
C ARG A 502 -4.50 13.70 17.26
N TRP A 503 -3.29 14.25 17.18
CA TRP A 503 -2.51 14.50 15.96
C TRP A 503 -3.14 15.50 14.99
N THR A 504 -4.00 16.39 15.49
CA THR A 504 -4.49 17.55 14.74
C THR A 504 -3.95 18.86 15.28
N ASN A 505 -3.96 19.91 14.45
CA ASN A 505 -3.32 21.20 14.76
C ASN A 505 -4.29 22.34 15.02
N SER A 506 -5.54 22.24 14.53
CA SER A 506 -6.54 23.31 14.70
C SER A 506 -6.85 23.51 16.18
N LYS A 507 -6.54 24.71 16.71
CA LYS A 507 -6.90 25.07 18.09
C LYS A 507 -8.39 25.37 18.14
N MET A 508 -9.17 24.38 18.57
CA MET A 508 -10.59 24.52 18.83
C MET A 508 -10.83 24.59 20.32
N GLU A 509 -11.85 25.35 20.70
CA GLU A 509 -12.23 25.53 22.10
C GLU A 509 -13.73 25.80 22.21
N ILE A 510 -14.35 25.41 23.32
CA ILE A 510 -15.68 25.83 23.71
C ILE A 510 -15.69 27.37 23.78
N SER A 511 -16.51 28.01 22.95
CA SER A 511 -16.64 29.47 22.95
C SER A 511 -17.36 29.94 24.21
N LYS A 512 -16.66 30.66 25.08
CA LYS A 512 -17.22 31.16 26.33
C LYS A 512 -18.19 32.32 26.12
N GLU A 513 -17.92 33.17 25.15
CA GLU A 513 -18.65 34.43 24.92
C GLU A 513 -19.86 34.26 24.00
N GLU A 514 -19.90 33.19 23.20
CA GLU A 514 -21.03 32.91 22.31
C GLU A 514 -22.11 32.10 23.03
N LYS A 515 -23.37 32.49 22.80
CA LYS A 515 -24.53 31.80 23.36
C LYS A 515 -24.57 30.34 22.92
N MET A 516 -24.95 29.46 23.83
CA MET A 516 -24.92 27.99 23.66
C MET A 516 -23.52 27.40 23.49
N ASN A 517 -22.47 28.21 23.69
CA ASN A 517 -21.06 27.81 23.76
C ASN A 517 -20.60 26.83 22.66
N PRO A 518 -20.79 27.13 21.37
CA PRO A 518 -20.29 26.28 20.29
C PRO A 518 -18.78 26.05 20.40
N ILE A 519 -18.28 24.90 19.98
CA ILE A 519 -16.84 24.68 19.87
C ILE A 519 -16.36 25.37 18.59
N LYS A 520 -15.43 26.32 18.71
CA LYS A 520 -14.98 27.17 17.61
C LYS A 520 -13.47 27.19 17.48
N GLN A 521 -12.96 27.40 16.27
CA GLN A 521 -11.52 27.60 16.07
C GLN A 521 -11.10 28.99 16.57
N ASP A 522 -10.06 29.03 17.42
CA ASP A 522 -9.45 30.26 17.89
C ASP A 522 -8.95 31.11 16.70
N VAL A 523 -9.18 32.42 16.75
CA VAL A 523 -8.76 33.38 15.73
C VAL A 523 -7.79 34.38 16.33
N LYS A 524 -6.54 34.33 15.88
CA LYS A 524 -5.47 35.21 16.33
C LYS A 524 -5.03 36.14 15.21
N LYS A 525 -5.07 37.45 15.43
CA LYS A 525 -4.73 38.49 14.43
C LYS A 525 -5.51 38.35 13.11
N GLY A 526 -6.77 37.95 13.19
CA GLY A 526 -7.65 37.76 12.01
C GLY A 526 -7.41 36.48 11.21
N ALA A 527 -6.53 35.58 11.68
CA ALA A 527 -6.27 34.29 11.07
C ALA A 527 -6.62 33.14 12.02
N LEU A 528 -7.06 32.01 11.47
CA LEU A 528 -7.34 30.80 12.23
C LEU A 528 -6.06 30.26 12.86
N ARG A 529 -6.11 29.90 14.15
CA ARG A 529 -4.95 29.47 14.91
C ARG A 529 -4.73 27.97 14.77
N TYR A 530 -3.49 27.62 14.47
CA TYR A 530 -3.01 26.24 14.44
C TYR A 530 -1.79 26.11 15.35
N VAL A 531 -1.78 25.10 16.20
CA VAL A 531 -0.58 24.73 16.98
C VAL A 531 0.45 24.13 16.03
N LYS A 532 1.72 24.52 16.21
CA LYS A 532 2.83 24.10 15.35
C LYS A 532 3.34 22.72 15.76
N ASN A 533 3.88 21.96 14.80
CA ASN A 533 4.54 20.69 15.08
C ASN A 533 5.94 20.96 15.66
N VAL A 534 6.15 20.66 16.94
CA VAL A 534 7.47 20.79 17.58
C VAL A 534 8.07 19.40 17.73
N PHE A 535 9.16 19.13 17.02
CA PHE A 535 9.78 17.80 16.96
C PHE A 535 10.11 17.29 18.37
N PRO A 536 9.69 16.05 18.73
CA PRO A 536 9.15 14.99 17.87
C PRO A 536 7.61 14.91 17.78
N HIS A 537 6.88 15.91 18.29
CA HIS A 537 5.42 15.89 18.45
C HIS A 537 4.66 16.43 17.23
N HIS A 538 3.69 15.67 16.74
CA HIS A 538 2.77 16.08 15.68
C HIS A 538 1.43 16.56 16.26
N GLY A 539 1.11 17.84 16.08
CA GLY A 539 -0.09 18.47 16.63
C GLY A 539 -0.22 18.27 18.15
N TYR A 540 -1.46 18.14 18.61
CA TYR A 540 -1.76 17.68 19.98
C TYR A 540 -1.47 16.17 20.10
N ILE A 541 -0.77 15.76 21.16
CA ILE A 541 -0.39 14.35 21.36
C ILE A 541 -1.39 13.55 22.20
N TRP A 542 -2.54 14.15 22.51
CA TRP A 542 -3.72 13.58 23.19
C TRP A 542 -4.99 13.91 22.41
N ASN A 543 -6.10 13.24 22.72
CA ASN A 543 -7.39 13.89 22.49
C ASN A 543 -7.52 14.97 23.56
N TYR A 544 -7.71 16.21 23.14
CA TYR A 544 -7.71 17.37 24.01
C TYR A 544 -9.09 18.00 24.05
N GLY A 545 -9.47 18.52 25.21
CA GLY A 545 -10.75 19.19 25.40
C GLY A 545 -10.94 19.58 26.85
N ALA A 546 -12.18 19.62 27.32
CA ALA A 546 -12.51 20.11 28.65
C ALA A 546 -13.50 19.23 29.41
N LEU A 547 -13.52 19.36 30.75
CA LEU A 547 -14.60 18.85 31.58
C LEU A 547 -15.76 19.87 31.61
N PRO A 548 -16.99 19.48 31.20
CA PRO A 548 -18.13 20.36 31.28
C PRO A 548 -18.48 20.64 32.75
N GLN A 549 -19.19 21.74 32.99
CA GLN A 549 -19.57 22.17 34.35
C GLN A 549 -18.38 22.36 35.30
N THR A 550 -17.23 22.76 34.78
CA THR A 550 -16.08 23.19 35.57
C THR A 550 -15.64 24.56 35.08
N TRP A 551 -15.07 25.38 35.94
CA TRP A 551 -14.59 26.70 35.57
C TRP A 551 -13.42 27.08 36.48
N GLU A 552 -12.32 27.54 35.91
CA GLU A 552 -11.18 28.10 36.64
C GLU A 552 -11.42 29.60 36.88
N ASP A 553 -11.96 29.94 38.06
CA ASP A 553 -12.35 31.31 38.39
C ASP A 553 -11.14 32.28 38.34
N PRO A 554 -11.16 33.35 37.51
CA PRO A 554 -10.06 34.30 37.40
C PRO A 554 -9.89 35.21 38.62
N LYS A 555 -10.74 35.08 39.65
CA LYS A 555 -10.55 35.72 40.96
C LYS A 555 -10.04 34.76 42.02
N HIS A 556 -10.03 33.47 41.75
CA HIS A 556 -9.52 32.46 42.67
C HIS A 556 -8.00 32.34 42.52
N GLU A 557 -7.27 32.62 43.59
CA GLU A 557 -5.83 32.40 43.66
C GLU A 557 -5.54 30.95 44.05
N THR A 558 -4.89 30.21 43.15
CA THR A 558 -4.40 28.86 43.44
C THR A 558 -3.26 28.95 44.48
N PRO A 559 -3.40 28.35 45.67
CA PRO A 559 -2.45 28.54 46.77
C PRO A 559 -0.99 28.20 46.43
N GLU A 560 -0.78 27.19 45.59
CA GLU A 560 0.54 26.65 45.25
C GLU A 560 1.30 27.47 44.21
N THR A 561 0.58 28.12 43.28
CA THR A 561 1.19 28.91 42.19
C THR A 561 1.15 30.41 42.44
N LYS A 562 0.22 30.89 43.30
CA LYS A 562 -0.06 32.32 43.47
C LYS A 562 -0.50 33.02 42.19
N THR A 563 -1.11 32.24 41.29
CA THR A 563 -1.71 32.70 40.04
C THR A 563 -3.22 32.53 40.11
N LEU A 564 -3.92 33.32 39.28
CA LEU A 564 -5.37 33.30 39.15
C LEU A 564 -5.78 32.33 38.05
N GLY A 565 -7.00 31.78 38.08
CA GLY A 565 -7.51 30.92 37.00
C GLY A 565 -7.55 31.62 35.64
N ASP A 566 -7.48 30.85 34.57
CA ASP A 566 -7.49 31.32 33.17
C ASP A 566 -8.89 31.66 32.62
N ASN A 567 -9.92 31.57 33.46
CA ASN A 567 -11.32 31.81 33.12
C ASN A 567 -11.91 30.78 32.14
N ASP A 568 -11.28 29.61 31.94
CA ASP A 568 -11.75 28.54 31.06
C ASP A 568 -12.37 27.35 31.83
N PRO A 569 -13.12 26.47 31.15
CA PRO A 569 -13.38 25.12 31.66
C PRO A 569 -12.07 24.35 31.90
N LEU A 570 -12.09 23.43 32.87
CA LEU A 570 -10.90 22.67 33.23
C LEU A 570 -10.42 21.78 32.08
N ASP A 571 -9.17 21.98 31.66
CA ASP A 571 -8.58 21.32 30.51
C ASP A 571 -8.23 19.85 30.76
N VAL A 572 -8.35 19.04 29.70
CA VAL A 572 -8.24 17.58 29.76
C VAL A 572 -7.42 17.03 28.61
N CYS A 573 -6.49 16.14 28.95
CA CYS A 573 -5.70 15.33 28.04
C CYS A 573 -6.12 13.85 28.18
N GLU A 574 -6.85 13.33 27.20
CA GLU A 574 -7.25 11.93 27.14
C GLU A 574 -6.20 11.10 26.38
N ILE A 575 -5.70 10.07 27.06
CA ILE A 575 -4.45 9.37 26.71
C ILE A 575 -4.66 8.00 26.05
N GLY A 576 -5.90 7.59 25.83
CA GLY A 576 -6.28 6.30 25.26
C GLY A 576 -5.86 6.16 23.80
N GLN A 577 -5.88 4.93 23.28
CA GLN A 577 -5.40 4.62 21.95
C GLN A 577 -6.33 5.13 20.83
N LYS A 578 -7.61 5.37 21.11
CA LYS A 578 -8.59 5.83 20.12
C LYS A 578 -8.38 7.32 19.80
N VAL A 579 -8.47 7.71 18.54
CA VAL A 579 -8.53 9.13 18.16
C VAL A 579 -10.01 9.52 18.11
N HIS A 580 -10.45 10.35 19.05
CA HIS A 580 -11.84 10.77 19.15
C HIS A 580 -12.19 11.86 18.15
N LYS A 581 -13.46 11.93 17.77
CA LYS A 581 -13.95 13.02 16.92
C LYS A 581 -14.08 14.30 17.75
N ARG A 582 -13.91 15.44 17.08
CA ARG A 582 -14.24 16.75 17.65
C ARG A 582 -15.71 16.79 18.04
N GLY A 583 -16.03 17.46 19.14
CA GLY A 583 -17.36 17.54 19.76
C GLY A 583 -17.90 16.21 20.30
N ALA A 584 -17.12 15.13 20.30
CA ALA A 584 -17.55 13.90 20.97
C ALA A 584 -17.63 14.13 22.49
N VAL A 585 -18.66 13.56 23.12
CA VAL A 585 -18.79 13.48 24.58
C VAL A 585 -18.46 12.06 25.00
N ILE A 586 -17.35 11.89 25.72
CA ILE A 586 -16.83 10.56 26.08
C ILE A 586 -16.78 10.38 27.59
N GLN A 587 -16.94 9.14 28.04
CA GLN A 587 -16.83 8.80 29.45
C GLN A 587 -15.37 8.49 29.79
N VAL A 588 -14.81 9.23 30.74
CA VAL A 588 -13.41 9.15 31.11
C VAL A 588 -13.24 8.93 32.60
N LYS A 589 -12.10 8.36 32.98
CA LYS A 589 -11.65 8.31 34.36
C LYS A 589 -10.38 9.14 34.56
N VAL A 590 -10.33 9.84 35.69
CA VAL A 590 -9.19 10.68 36.09
C VAL A 590 -8.04 9.82 36.60
N LEU A 591 -6.83 10.15 36.16
CA LEU A 591 -5.57 9.51 36.54
C LEU A 591 -4.66 10.48 37.31
N GLY A 592 -4.64 11.75 36.93
CA GLY A 592 -3.79 12.76 37.57
C GLY A 592 -4.00 14.15 36.98
N VAL A 593 -3.15 15.11 37.36
CA VAL A 593 -3.22 16.50 36.88
C VAL A 593 -1.83 17.14 36.85
N MET A 594 -1.57 17.99 35.86
CA MET A 594 -0.39 18.87 35.80
C MET A 594 -0.81 20.34 35.94
N CYS A 595 0.01 21.15 36.62
CA CYS A 595 -0.26 22.57 36.83
C CYS A 595 0.61 23.42 35.90
N LEU A 596 0.06 23.82 34.75
CA LEU A 596 0.70 24.76 33.85
C LEU A 596 0.50 26.17 34.40
N ILE A 597 1.53 27.01 34.26
CA ILE A 597 1.44 28.45 34.48
C ILE A 597 1.55 29.09 33.11
N ASP A 598 0.41 29.40 32.50
CA ASP A 598 0.34 29.95 31.16
C ASP A 598 0.22 31.47 31.24
N GLU A 599 1.25 32.19 30.78
CA GLU A 599 1.28 33.66 30.75
C GLU A 599 0.95 34.37 32.09
N GLY A 600 1.08 33.67 33.21
CA GLY A 600 0.81 34.19 34.56
C GLY A 600 -0.51 33.71 35.19
N GLU A 601 -1.26 32.88 34.48
CA GLU A 601 -2.52 32.28 34.91
C GLU A 601 -2.30 30.81 35.27
N THR A 602 -3.10 30.30 36.23
CA THR A 602 -3.19 28.87 36.51
C THR A 602 -3.98 28.22 35.38
N ASP A 603 -3.42 27.15 34.83
CA ASP A 603 -4.03 26.38 33.75
C ASP A 603 -3.81 24.88 34.05
N TRP A 604 -4.81 24.22 34.63
CA TRP A 604 -4.69 22.82 35.04
C TRP A 604 -4.96 21.86 33.89
N LYS A 605 -4.05 20.91 33.66
CA LYS A 605 -4.18 19.86 32.64
C LYS A 605 -4.49 18.52 33.29
N VAL A 606 -5.76 18.12 33.31
CA VAL A 606 -6.18 16.83 33.87
C VAL A 606 -5.85 15.70 32.91
N LEU A 607 -5.20 14.67 33.41
CA LEU A 607 -4.89 13.44 32.67
C LEU A 607 -5.99 12.42 32.91
N VAL A 608 -6.61 11.97 31.83
CA VAL A 608 -7.72 11.02 31.87
C VAL A 608 -7.55 9.93 30.82
N ILE A 609 -8.33 8.86 30.94
CA ILE A 609 -8.44 7.83 29.89
C ILE A 609 -9.91 7.47 29.65
N ASP A 610 -10.29 7.26 28.39
CA ASP A 610 -11.60 6.70 28.02
C ASP A 610 -11.82 5.37 28.76
N VAL A 611 -12.96 5.23 29.43
CA VAL A 611 -13.30 3.99 30.18
C VAL A 611 -13.46 2.77 29.29
N THR A 612 -13.64 2.96 27.98
CA THR A 612 -13.72 1.92 26.96
C THR A 612 -12.36 1.52 26.39
N ASP A 613 -11.27 2.22 26.76
CA ASP A 613 -9.93 1.88 26.32
C ASP A 613 -9.45 0.54 26.93
N PRO A 614 -8.76 -0.33 26.17
CA PRO A 614 -8.24 -1.59 26.71
C PRO A 614 -7.28 -1.42 27.91
N LEU A 615 -6.48 -0.35 27.93
CA LEU A 615 -5.59 -0.03 29.05
C LEU A 615 -6.31 0.64 30.21
N ALA A 616 -7.59 1.02 30.05
CA ALA A 616 -8.33 1.64 31.14
C ALA A 616 -8.27 0.76 32.38
N SER A 617 -8.54 -0.55 32.30
CA SER A 617 -8.53 -1.40 33.50
C SER A 617 -7.20 -1.40 34.29
N ASP A 618 -6.08 -1.21 33.61
CA ASP A 618 -4.74 -1.22 34.21
C ASP A 618 -4.27 0.15 34.72
N LEU A 619 -4.84 1.25 34.23
CA LEU A 619 -4.43 2.62 34.57
C LEU A 619 -5.37 3.23 35.62
N ASN A 620 -5.04 3.19 36.91
CA ASN A 620 -5.95 3.63 37.97
C ASN A 620 -5.47 4.85 38.76
N ASP A 621 -4.18 5.15 38.70
CA ASP A 621 -3.56 6.38 39.22
C ASP A 621 -2.43 6.85 38.28
N ILE A 622 -1.81 7.99 38.58
CA ILE A 622 -0.80 8.61 37.70
C ILE A 622 0.45 7.74 37.52
N GLU A 623 0.82 6.96 38.53
CA GLU A 623 1.99 6.08 38.51
C GLU A 623 1.83 4.94 37.51
N ASP A 624 0.59 4.49 37.26
CA ASP A 624 0.33 3.46 36.26
C ASP A 624 0.61 3.97 34.84
N VAL A 625 0.45 5.27 34.60
CA VAL A 625 0.76 5.89 33.29
C VAL A 625 2.25 5.73 32.98
N GLU A 626 3.15 6.05 33.90
CA GLU A 626 4.59 5.91 33.66
C GLU A 626 5.01 4.43 33.55
N LYS A 627 4.31 3.53 34.24
CA LYS A 627 4.56 2.08 34.19
C LYS A 627 4.15 1.46 32.85
N HIS A 628 2.99 1.83 32.31
CA HIS A 628 2.44 1.24 31.07
C HIS A 628 2.78 2.07 29.82
N MET A 629 3.08 3.36 29.98
CA MET A 629 3.40 4.33 28.92
C MET A 629 4.67 5.10 29.28
N PRO A 630 5.84 4.44 29.38
CA PRO A 630 7.07 5.07 29.85
C PRO A 630 7.51 6.24 28.98
N GLY A 631 7.84 7.37 29.61
CA GLY A 631 8.21 8.61 28.95
C GLY A 631 7.05 9.48 28.47
N PHE A 632 5.80 9.02 28.60
CA PHE A 632 4.62 9.76 28.16
C PHE A 632 4.39 11.04 28.98
N LEU A 633 4.47 10.96 30.30
CA LEU A 633 4.33 12.14 31.17
C LEU A 633 5.42 13.17 30.89
N LYS A 634 6.64 12.71 30.61
CA LYS A 634 7.74 13.57 30.19
C LYS A 634 7.42 14.28 28.87
N ALA A 635 6.89 13.56 27.88
CA ALA A 635 6.47 14.15 26.62
C ALA A 635 5.33 15.17 26.80
N THR A 636 4.38 14.92 27.73
CA THR A 636 3.33 15.87 28.10
C THR A 636 3.89 17.16 28.67
N TYR A 637 4.78 17.04 29.63
CA TYR A 637 5.48 18.18 30.21
C TYR A 637 6.25 18.97 29.13
N GLU A 638 7.03 18.29 28.29
CA GLU A 638 7.80 18.91 27.22
C GLU A 638 6.92 19.63 26.20
N TRP A 639 5.81 19.02 25.77
CA TRP A 639 4.89 19.60 24.80
C TRP A 639 4.33 20.94 25.28
N PHE A 640 3.74 20.97 26.48
CA PHE A 640 3.15 22.19 27.05
C PHE A 640 4.20 23.24 27.40
N LYS A 641 5.45 22.83 27.69
CA LYS A 641 6.56 23.75 27.90
C LYS A 641 6.95 24.51 26.62
N ILE A 642 6.92 23.86 25.45
CA ILE A 642 7.52 24.37 24.21
C ILE A 642 6.54 24.79 23.10
N TYR A 643 5.26 24.41 23.17
CA TYR A 643 4.34 24.57 22.02
C TYR A 643 4.16 26.01 21.52
N LYS A 644 4.38 27.02 22.37
CA LYS A 644 4.28 28.44 22.02
C LYS A 644 5.60 29.08 21.55
N ILE A 645 6.73 28.38 21.65
CA ILE A 645 8.04 28.90 21.23
C ILE A 645 8.08 29.24 19.73
N PRO A 646 7.53 28.41 18.82
CA PRO A 646 7.41 28.77 17.40
C PRO A 646 6.63 30.07 17.13
N ASP A 647 5.74 30.47 18.04
CA ASP A 647 4.97 31.73 17.96
C ASP A 647 5.75 32.94 18.53
N GLY A 648 7.00 32.75 18.94
CA GLY A 648 7.85 33.78 19.53
C GLY A 648 7.55 34.07 21.00
N LYS A 649 6.82 33.19 21.69
CA LYS A 649 6.58 33.28 23.15
C LYS A 649 7.66 32.52 23.93
N PRO A 650 7.92 32.86 25.21
CA PRO A 650 8.84 32.12 26.06
C PRO A 650 8.32 30.71 26.38
N GLU A 651 9.18 29.89 26.97
CA GLU A 651 8.78 28.61 27.59
C GLU A 651 7.73 28.84 28.68
N ASN A 652 6.70 27.99 28.70
CA ASN A 652 5.74 27.98 29.81
C ASN A 652 6.38 27.40 31.07
N LYS A 653 5.85 27.81 32.22
CA LYS A 653 6.30 27.34 33.53
C LYS A 653 5.29 26.34 34.09
N PHE A 654 5.73 25.58 35.08
CA PHE A 654 4.87 24.64 35.79
C PHE A 654 5.04 24.81 37.29
N ALA A 655 3.96 24.57 38.03
CA ALA A 655 4.06 24.32 39.46
C ALA A 655 4.70 22.94 39.71
N PHE A 656 5.06 22.66 40.96
CA PHE A 656 5.61 21.37 41.39
C PHE A 656 6.79 20.85 40.55
N ASN A 657 7.56 21.76 39.94
CA ASN A 657 8.66 21.41 39.04
C ASN A 657 8.24 20.51 37.84
N GLY A 658 6.98 20.61 37.40
CA GLY A 658 6.44 19.82 36.28
C GLY A 658 5.93 18.42 36.64
N GLU A 659 5.91 18.07 37.93
CA GLU A 659 5.39 16.78 38.39
C GLU A 659 3.87 16.68 38.20
N ALA A 660 3.40 15.57 37.61
CA ALA A 660 1.98 15.25 37.58
C ALA A 660 1.54 14.76 38.96
N LYS A 661 0.53 15.41 39.54
CA LYS A 661 -0.09 14.97 40.79
C LYS A 661 -1.08 13.84 40.54
N ASN A 662 -1.23 12.99 41.55
CA ASN A 662 -2.04 11.79 41.50
C ASN A 662 -3.54 12.09 41.36
N LYS A 663 -4.32 11.03 41.16
CA LYS A 663 -5.78 11.07 40.99
C LYS A 663 -6.48 11.76 42.16
N GLU A 664 -6.06 11.52 43.40
CA GLU A 664 -6.70 12.12 44.56
C GLU A 664 -6.60 13.66 44.51
N TYR A 665 -5.42 14.18 44.17
CA TYR A 665 -5.21 15.61 44.02
C TYR A 665 -5.97 16.17 42.82
N ALA A 666 -5.94 15.48 41.68
CA ALA A 666 -6.71 15.86 40.49
C ALA A 666 -8.21 15.98 40.78
N MET A 667 -8.79 15.03 41.53
CA MET A 667 -10.19 15.09 41.94
C MET A 667 -10.50 16.29 42.86
N LYS A 668 -9.55 16.76 43.68
CA LYS A 668 -9.73 17.98 44.48
C LYS A 668 -9.86 19.20 43.58
N VAL A 669 -8.97 19.34 42.59
CA VAL A 669 -9.00 20.41 41.59
C VAL A 669 -10.33 20.37 40.81
N VAL A 670 -10.72 19.20 40.29
CA VAL A 670 -11.98 19.06 39.54
C VAL A 670 -13.19 19.48 40.38
N ASN A 671 -13.26 19.05 41.65
CA ASN A 671 -14.37 19.43 42.54
C ASN A 671 -14.37 20.93 42.88
N GLU A 672 -13.20 21.55 43.01
CA GLU A 672 -13.06 22.99 43.23
C GLU A 672 -13.55 23.79 42.01
N CYS A 673 -13.10 23.45 40.80
CA CYS A 673 -13.56 24.08 39.56
C CYS A 673 -15.05 23.82 39.31
N ASN A 674 -15.59 22.65 39.68
CA ASN A 674 -17.04 22.40 39.61
C ASN A 674 -17.84 23.28 40.57
N LYS A 675 -17.31 23.53 41.77
CA LYS A 675 -17.93 24.44 42.74
C LYS A 675 -17.90 25.88 42.24
N GLN A 676 -16.79 26.31 41.65
CA GLN A 676 -16.67 27.63 41.02
C GLN A 676 -17.68 27.78 39.86
N TRP A 677 -17.83 26.76 39.01
CA TRP A 677 -18.86 26.75 37.97
C TRP A 677 -20.29 26.79 38.55
N GLN A 678 -20.57 26.10 39.67
CA GLN A 678 -21.88 26.18 40.32
C GLN A 678 -22.21 27.61 40.79
N GLN A 679 -21.21 28.35 41.27
CA GLN A 679 -21.36 29.75 41.66
C GLN A 679 -21.60 30.65 40.44
N LEU A 680 -20.88 30.40 39.33
CA LEU A 680 -21.06 31.07 38.05
C LEU A 680 -22.48 30.88 37.52
N ILE A 681 -22.90 29.63 37.34
CA ILE A 681 -24.21 29.31 36.76
C ILE A 681 -25.35 29.69 37.70
N GLY A 682 -25.09 29.77 39.02
CA GLY A 682 -26.02 30.23 40.04
C GLY A 682 -26.15 31.75 40.17
N LYS A 683 -25.35 32.53 39.42
CA LYS A 683 -25.28 34.00 39.52
C LYS A 683 -24.83 34.49 40.91
N GLU A 684 -23.96 33.73 41.57
CA GLU A 684 -23.36 34.10 42.85
C GLU A 684 -22.07 34.93 42.66
N CYS A 685 -21.47 34.88 41.48
CA CYS A 685 -20.33 35.68 41.07
C CYS A 685 -20.57 36.42 39.74
N ASP A 686 -19.62 37.28 39.36
CA ASP A 686 -19.60 37.94 38.05
C ASP A 686 -19.36 36.88 36.97
N ASN A 687 -20.05 36.96 35.84
CA ASN A 687 -19.90 35.97 34.77
C ASN A 687 -18.68 36.23 33.89
N HIS A 688 -17.94 37.33 34.08
CA HIS A 688 -16.70 37.61 33.38
C HIS A 688 -16.82 37.54 31.84
N GLY A 689 -18.00 37.89 31.31
CA GLY A 689 -18.28 37.84 29.87
C GLY A 689 -18.70 36.46 29.34
N ILE A 690 -18.77 35.43 30.20
CA ILE A 690 -19.22 34.08 29.84
C ILE A 690 -20.74 34.10 29.59
N ALA A 691 -21.14 33.53 28.44
CA ALA A 691 -22.51 33.28 28.05
C ALA A 691 -23.05 32.07 28.82
N CYS A 692 -23.86 32.33 29.86
CA CYS A 692 -24.38 31.31 30.78
C CYS A 692 -25.71 30.68 30.33
N GLU A 693 -26.24 31.05 29.16
CA GLU A 693 -27.48 30.48 28.63
C GLU A 693 -27.38 28.95 28.51
N ASN A 694 -28.39 28.25 29.02
CA ASN A 694 -28.42 26.78 29.06
C ASN A 694 -29.86 26.25 29.03
N THR A 695 -30.05 24.97 28.72
CA THR A 695 -31.38 24.36 28.50
C THR A 695 -31.76 23.30 29.53
N SER A 696 -30.79 22.73 30.25
CA SER A 696 -31.00 21.58 31.14
C SER A 696 -30.82 21.90 32.63
N VAL A 697 -30.02 22.91 32.99
CA VAL A 697 -29.64 23.19 34.39
C VAL A 697 -30.80 23.82 35.18
N ALA A 698 -31.51 22.99 35.96
CA ALA A 698 -32.75 23.39 36.64
C ALA A 698 -32.61 24.57 37.63
N SER A 699 -31.46 24.69 38.29
CA SER A 699 -31.19 25.76 39.28
C SER A 699 -30.66 27.05 38.66
N SER A 700 -30.41 27.08 37.35
CA SER A 700 -29.82 28.23 36.68
C SER A 700 -30.86 29.35 36.44
N PRO A 701 -30.62 30.60 36.87
CA PRO A 701 -31.42 31.75 36.45
C PRO A 701 -31.22 32.11 34.97
N TYR A 702 -30.22 31.51 34.30
CA TYR A 702 -29.94 31.68 32.87
C TYR A 702 -30.60 30.62 31.99
N LYS A 703 -31.42 29.73 32.58
CA LYS A 703 -32.09 28.67 31.83
C LYS A 703 -33.05 29.27 30.81
N ILE A 704 -32.87 28.90 29.54
CA ILE A 704 -33.74 29.27 28.43
C ILE A 704 -34.59 28.08 27.97
N THR A 705 -35.62 28.36 27.16
CA THR A 705 -36.41 27.30 26.54
C THR A 705 -35.62 26.61 25.43
N PRO A 706 -35.84 25.29 25.17
CA PRO A 706 -35.22 24.62 24.03
C PRO A 706 -35.50 25.32 22.68
N GLU A 707 -36.69 25.90 22.52
CA GLU A 707 -37.07 26.66 21.33
C GLU A 707 -36.22 27.92 21.14
N ASP A 708 -35.92 28.64 22.23
CA ASP A 708 -35.06 29.83 22.17
C ASP A 708 -33.60 29.45 21.92
N GLY A 709 -33.13 28.32 22.48
CA GLY A 709 -31.83 27.74 22.16
C GLY A 709 -31.71 27.40 20.67
N LYS A 710 -32.75 26.81 20.09
CA LYS A 710 -32.80 26.51 18.66
C LYS A 710 -32.75 27.77 17.79
N LYS A 711 -33.47 28.84 18.15
CA LYS A 711 -33.42 30.12 17.42
C LYS A 711 -32.03 30.75 17.42
N ILE A 712 -31.29 30.62 18.53
CA ILE A 712 -29.91 31.12 18.63
C ILE A 712 -29.02 30.40 17.62
N VAL A 713 -29.19 29.09 17.49
CA VAL A 713 -28.46 28.27 16.51
C VAL A 713 -28.87 28.54 15.08
N GLU A 714 -30.18 28.62 14.79
CA GLU A 714 -30.71 28.90 13.45
C GLU A 714 -30.31 30.30 12.94
N ALA A 715 -29.98 31.22 13.84
CA ALA A 715 -29.46 32.55 13.49
C ALA A 715 -27.97 32.53 13.07
N GLN A 716 -27.24 31.43 13.27
CA GLN A 716 -25.85 31.30 12.87
C GLN A 716 -25.71 31.15 11.33
N PRO A 717 -24.59 31.58 10.73
CA PRO A 717 -24.37 31.46 9.29
C PRO A 717 -24.48 30.02 8.78
N GLN A 718 -25.03 29.83 7.57
CA GLN A 718 -25.18 28.50 6.97
C GLN A 718 -23.83 27.80 6.70
N LEU A 719 -23.89 26.47 6.68
CA LEU A 719 -22.83 25.54 6.28
C LEU A 719 -22.10 26.01 5.00
N GLY A 720 -20.78 26.14 5.08
CA GLY A 720 -19.91 26.57 3.99
C GLY A 720 -18.90 25.49 3.61
N THR A 721 -18.39 25.53 2.39
CA THR A 721 -17.38 24.59 1.92
C THR A 721 -16.05 24.76 2.65
N ALA A 722 -15.49 23.61 2.99
CA ALA A 722 -14.33 23.48 3.84
C ALA A 722 -13.06 23.88 3.07
N LYS A 723 -12.40 24.99 3.45
CA LYS A 723 -11.16 25.45 2.77
C LYS A 723 -9.97 24.54 3.11
N PRO A 724 -9.09 24.22 2.14
CA PRO A 724 -7.91 23.41 2.39
C PRO A 724 -7.01 24.05 3.46
N VAL A 725 -6.45 23.21 4.32
CA VAL A 725 -5.47 23.59 5.34
C VAL A 725 -4.15 23.89 4.62
N ALA A 726 -3.48 24.98 4.98
CA ALA A 726 -2.25 25.40 4.30
C ALA A 726 -1.06 24.48 4.63
N ASP A 727 -0.22 24.17 3.64
CA ASP A 727 0.97 23.30 3.77
C ASP A 727 1.95 23.75 4.88
N GLU A 728 1.92 25.02 5.28
CA GLU A 728 2.74 25.55 6.38
C GLU A 728 2.45 24.87 7.73
N ILE A 729 1.27 24.28 7.89
CA ILE A 729 0.85 23.61 9.13
C ILE A 729 1.60 22.29 9.32
N ASP A 730 2.05 21.65 8.25
CA ASP A 730 2.84 20.41 8.29
C ASP A 730 4.33 20.66 8.64
N LYS A 731 4.74 21.92 8.79
CA LYS A 731 6.13 22.28 9.08
C LYS A 731 6.58 21.81 10.46
N TRP A 732 7.72 21.13 10.51
CA TRP A 732 8.42 20.78 11.75
C TRP A 732 9.27 21.93 12.28
N HIS A 733 9.13 22.19 13.58
CA HIS A 733 9.95 23.12 14.35
C HIS A 733 10.88 22.35 15.28
N TYR A 734 12.17 22.70 15.26
CA TYR A 734 13.19 22.10 16.12
C TYR A 734 13.58 23.12 17.18
N VAL A 735 13.11 22.90 18.41
CA VAL A 735 13.41 23.75 19.56
C VAL A 735 14.51 23.12 20.38
N LYS A 736 15.44 23.93 20.87
CA LYS A 736 16.49 23.49 21.79
C LYS A 736 16.11 23.91 23.21
N LEU A 737 15.79 22.92 24.04
CA LEU A 737 15.59 23.06 25.49
C LEU A 737 16.91 23.29 26.24
#